data_AF-A0A0L0BQR2-F1
#
_entry.id   AF-A0A0L0BQR2-F1
#
_cell.length_a   1.000
_cell.length_b   1.000
_cell.length_c   1.000
_cell.angle_alpha   90.00
_cell.angle_beta   90.00
_cell.angle_gamma   90.00
#
_symmetry.space_group_name_H-M   'P 1'
#
loop_
_entity.id
_entity.type
_entity.pdbx_description
1 polymer ?
#
loop_
_entity_poly.entity_id
_entity_poly.type
_entity_poly.pdbx_seq_one_letter_code
_entity_poly.pdbx_strand_id
1 'polypeptide(L)'
;MNSIRLFVLLLAAVLTQAGVVPSRLRNIDEKVITLVTDGPKNTTLTTEGSLTTTLTTEGPANSTVKPATTITTEGPLTTTLTTEGPTNTTFKPPITEGPEGEIQSGVVVTGDCAFRVNGDLHDPAPLFTEHGKYEWLVPNPEGVVVIKNGQYIDMYCTESFANPFVNKSTITAQCLQGQYFLVNGTIYPFSNFSCTAWPAYTARRTGRECNGGTDLLEVGFEVSGGFIQTMDICHDEINEVTRYVHHVLNPSSSVYQRSVARPRFVEGDFYAGKNVDNLYTKVQQNKTLSCILGMDASAYFNDSIDIFMARGHMGAKTDFIFGSPQRATFLFVNVAPQWQAFNGGNWERVEDGVRKYVSNKALTVDCYTGTWGISTLPDVNGTQKELYLSFDENNNGLIPVPKIYYRVVIDRVTRQGIVLIGVNNPHATLQQVKEEYIICEDIGDKIDWLQWDKNDLHKGYSYACSVPDFLRVVKDLPVESLETTGVLGINEVGCSFRVSGDLKDPAPLFAKAGVYDWLVPQPNGLVELSYGEAIDMYCSNSFVKPFENHTKVTAYCLKGSNYLVTNKYYNFSNFSCSAWPTYTARRTGRQCNGGTDLLEVGFKVSQGFLQTMDICHDEINEVTRYVHHVLNPSSSAYQRSVTRPRFVEGDFYAGKNVDNLYTKVQQNKTISSILGMDASPYFNDSINLYMARGHMAAKIDFIFASPQRSTFFFVNVAPQWQAFNAGNWERVEDGVRKYVSNNALTVDCYTGTWGVSTLPDVNGTHQELYLAFDENNNGLIPVPKIYFRVVIDRATLQGIVLIGVNNPHASLQQIQKEYIVCNDISHQIDWINWSKKDIIKGYSYACTVPDFLETVKDLPLDQLQTTGVLGLSKLPEEDL
;
A
#
# COMPACT_ATOMS: atom_id res chain seq x y z
N MET A 1 7.28 -36.18 20.20
CA MET A 1 6.09 -36.35 21.07
C MET A 1 6.26 -35.78 22.49
N ASN A 2 7.39 -35.94 23.18
CA ASN A 2 7.48 -35.60 24.62
C ASN A 2 7.29 -34.11 24.98
N SER A 3 7.73 -33.16 24.16
CA SER A 3 7.67 -31.72 24.48
C SER A 3 6.24 -31.19 24.70
N ILE A 4 5.25 -31.74 23.97
CA ILE A 4 3.84 -31.31 24.07
C ILE A 4 3.24 -31.70 25.44
N ARG A 5 3.56 -32.88 25.96
CA ARG A 5 3.11 -33.29 27.31
C ARG A 5 3.69 -32.41 28.42
N LEU A 6 4.96 -32.00 28.28
CA LEU A 6 5.60 -31.11 29.24
C LEU A 6 4.94 -29.72 29.25
N PHE A 7 4.61 -29.18 28.07
CA PHE A 7 3.93 -27.89 27.93
C PHE A 7 2.51 -27.90 28.53
N VAL A 8 1.74 -28.97 28.31
CA VAL A 8 0.39 -29.13 28.90
C VAL A 8 0.44 -29.22 30.43
N LEU A 9 1.43 -29.92 31.00
CA LEU A 9 1.61 -30.02 32.45
C LEU A 9 2.01 -28.68 33.08
N LEU A 10 2.91 -27.92 32.45
CA LEU A 10 3.25 -26.55 32.87
C LEU A 10 2.03 -25.62 32.82
N LEU A 11 1.22 -25.69 31.76
CA LEU A 11 0.03 -24.86 31.64
C LEU A 11 -1.02 -25.19 32.72
N ALA A 12 -1.20 -26.47 33.06
CA ALA A 12 -2.09 -26.90 34.14
C ALA A 12 -1.63 -26.43 35.54
N ALA A 13 -0.32 -26.42 35.79
CA ALA A 13 0.26 -25.91 37.04
C ALA A 13 0.07 -24.38 37.19
N VAL A 14 0.25 -23.62 36.10
CA VAL A 14 0.03 -22.16 36.10
C VAL A 14 -1.46 -21.84 36.31
N LEU A 15 -2.36 -22.54 35.63
CA LEU A 15 -3.82 -22.32 35.76
C LEU A 15 -4.36 -22.68 37.15
N THR A 16 -3.77 -23.66 37.85
CA THR A 16 -4.15 -23.99 39.23
C THR A 16 -3.59 -22.99 40.25
N GLN A 17 -2.41 -22.40 40.04
CA GLN A 17 -1.92 -21.28 40.86
C GLN A 17 -2.69 -19.97 40.61
N ALA A 18 -3.22 -19.75 39.39
CA ALA A 18 -4.01 -18.58 39.05
C ALA A 18 -5.47 -18.61 39.58
N GLY A 19 -5.97 -19.76 40.05
CA GLY A 19 -7.30 -19.89 40.65
C GLY A 19 -8.49 -19.85 39.68
N VAL A 20 -8.26 -19.93 38.36
CA VAL A 20 -9.30 -19.71 37.33
C VAL A 20 -9.87 -21.04 36.79
N VAL A 21 -10.67 -21.75 37.60
CA VAL A 21 -11.53 -22.86 37.12
C VAL A 21 -12.90 -22.85 37.85
N PRO A 22 -14.03 -22.78 37.13
CA PRO A 22 -15.37 -22.84 37.74
C PRO A 22 -15.71 -24.20 38.40
N SER A 23 -16.68 -24.18 39.32
CA SER A 23 -17.04 -25.28 40.24
C SER A 23 -17.85 -26.43 39.63
N ARG A 24 -17.49 -26.91 38.43
CA ARG A 24 -18.05 -28.13 37.80
C ARG A 24 -17.00 -28.98 37.10
N LEU A 25 -16.16 -29.67 37.89
CA LEU A 25 -15.47 -30.93 37.56
C LEU A 25 -14.76 -31.45 38.83
N ARG A 26 -15.50 -32.14 39.70
CA ARG A 26 -14.95 -32.98 40.78
C ARG A 26 -15.49 -34.39 40.60
N ASN A 27 -14.68 -35.38 40.99
CA ASN A 27 -14.84 -36.82 40.80
C ASN A 27 -14.44 -37.32 39.39
N ILE A 28 -13.24 -37.90 39.26
CA ILE A 28 -13.06 -39.37 39.27
C ILE A 28 -11.56 -39.70 39.47
N ASP A 29 -11.35 -40.61 40.42
CA ASP A 29 -10.22 -41.51 40.72
C ASP A 29 -8.75 -41.04 40.77
N GLU A 30 -8.21 -41.19 41.99
CA GLU A 30 -6.80 -41.47 42.24
C GLU A 30 -6.42 -42.88 41.72
N LYS A 31 -5.22 -43.03 41.11
CA LYS A 31 -4.19 -44.04 41.47
C LYS A 31 -3.05 -44.11 40.44
N VAL A 32 -2.07 -44.96 40.77
CA VAL A 32 -0.99 -45.51 39.92
C VAL A 32 0.33 -44.71 39.93
N ILE A 33 1.23 -45.20 40.80
CA ILE A 33 2.71 -45.21 40.71
C ILE A 33 3.47 -43.95 41.18
N THR A 34 3.86 -44.03 42.46
CA THR A 34 5.08 -43.47 43.06
C THR A 34 6.35 -44.25 42.65
N LEU A 35 7.53 -43.77 43.10
CA LEU A 35 8.92 -44.24 42.90
C LEU A 35 9.59 -43.57 41.68
N VAL A 36 10.77 -42.95 41.79
CA VAL A 36 11.93 -43.18 42.69
C VAL A 36 12.35 -41.89 43.43
N THR A 37 13.03 -42.04 44.57
CA THR A 37 13.51 -40.94 45.43
C THR A 37 15.03 -40.73 45.38
N ASP A 38 15.46 -39.63 45.99
CA ASP A 38 16.77 -39.38 46.64
C ASP A 38 17.69 -38.30 45.99
N GLY A 39 18.08 -37.34 46.83
CA GLY A 39 19.33 -36.56 46.73
C GLY A 39 20.19 -36.90 47.96
N PRO A 40 20.83 -35.93 48.64
CA PRO A 40 21.24 -34.58 48.24
C PRO A 40 22.74 -34.33 48.51
N LYS A 41 23.26 -33.10 48.33
CA LYS A 41 24.08 -32.35 49.33
C LYS A 41 24.69 -31.05 48.78
N ASN A 42 24.77 -30.04 49.67
CA ASN A 42 25.65 -28.87 49.56
C ASN A 42 27.07 -29.23 50.06
N THR A 43 28.07 -28.39 49.77
CA THR A 43 28.98 -27.75 50.77
C THR A 43 29.73 -26.59 50.11
N THR A 44 30.12 -25.59 50.90
CA THR A 44 30.80 -24.32 50.52
C THR A 44 32.30 -24.35 50.84
N LEU A 45 33.11 -23.48 50.19
CA LEU A 45 34.02 -22.48 50.81
C LEU A 45 35.13 -21.93 49.88
N THR A 46 35.75 -20.85 50.37
CA THR A 46 36.90 -20.04 49.88
C THR A 46 38.24 -20.83 49.89
N THR A 47 39.40 -20.36 49.38
CA THR A 47 40.10 -19.06 49.55
C THR A 47 41.21 -18.81 48.50
N GLU A 48 41.87 -17.65 48.63
CA GLU A 48 43.04 -17.12 47.89
C GLU A 48 44.28 -18.07 47.77
N GLY A 49 45.21 -17.75 46.85
CA GLY A 49 46.58 -18.29 46.87
C GLY A 49 47.39 -18.13 45.57
N SER A 50 48.42 -17.28 45.56
CA SER A 50 49.36 -17.09 44.44
C SER A 50 50.52 -18.09 44.49
N LEU A 51 51.13 -18.44 43.33
CA LEU A 51 52.61 -18.48 43.19
C LEU A 51 53.11 -18.59 41.73
N THR A 52 54.34 -18.14 41.54
CA THR A 52 55.05 -17.82 40.28
C THR A 52 55.75 -19.00 39.59
N THR A 53 56.03 -18.88 38.28
CA THR A 53 57.42 -19.03 37.76
C THR A 53 57.64 -18.34 36.39
N THR A 54 58.88 -17.96 36.10
CA THR A 54 59.34 -17.24 34.89
C THR A 54 60.54 -17.94 34.25
N LEU A 55 60.79 -17.72 32.95
CA LEU A 55 62.04 -18.10 32.27
C LEU A 55 62.38 -17.15 31.10
N THR A 56 63.69 -16.87 30.91
CA THR A 56 64.28 -15.89 29.98
C THR A 56 65.68 -16.37 29.55
N THR A 57 66.42 -15.79 28.59
CA THR A 57 66.21 -14.52 27.82
C THR A 57 66.32 -14.79 26.30
N GLU A 58 67.09 -14.17 25.37
CA GLU A 58 68.12 -13.11 25.29
C GLU A 58 67.86 -12.20 24.04
N GLY A 59 68.80 -11.30 23.70
CA GLY A 59 68.78 -10.44 22.49
C GLY A 59 69.96 -10.72 21.54
N PRO A 60 70.48 -9.76 20.72
CA PRO A 60 70.59 -8.32 21.06
C PRO A 60 70.43 -7.25 19.93
N ALA A 61 70.17 -6.01 20.40
CA ALA A 61 70.73 -4.69 19.97
C ALA A 61 70.67 -4.11 18.52
N ASN A 62 70.06 -2.91 18.43
CA ASN A 62 70.49 -1.65 17.75
C ASN A 62 71.04 -1.66 16.30
N SER A 63 70.54 -0.81 15.38
CA SER A 63 70.75 0.65 15.44
C SER A 63 70.05 1.45 14.31
N THR A 64 70.11 2.79 14.41
CA THR A 64 69.43 3.83 13.63
C THR A 64 70.04 4.16 12.25
N VAL A 65 69.25 4.75 11.33
CA VAL A 65 69.46 6.09 10.68
C VAL A 65 68.54 6.32 9.43
N LYS A 66 68.23 7.60 9.15
CA LYS A 66 67.43 8.14 8.02
C LYS A 66 68.29 8.32 6.74
N PRO A 67 67.73 8.45 5.53
CA PRO A 67 67.64 9.79 4.92
C PRO A 67 66.44 9.96 3.95
N ALA A 68 66.45 11.02 3.12
CA ALA A 68 65.42 11.35 2.14
C ALA A 68 66.02 12.05 0.87
N THR A 69 65.13 12.45 -0.05
CA THR A 69 65.24 13.51 -1.07
C THR A 69 66.02 13.31 -2.40
N THR A 70 65.23 13.36 -3.50
CA THR A 70 65.35 14.18 -4.74
C THR A 70 66.23 13.83 -5.98
N ILE A 71 65.55 13.85 -7.15
CA ILE A 71 65.93 14.48 -8.46
C ILE A 71 67.04 13.73 -9.28
N THR A 72 67.07 13.62 -10.63
CA THR A 72 66.64 14.47 -11.78
C THR A 72 66.33 13.63 -13.06
N THR A 73 65.55 14.19 -14.02
CA THR A 73 65.55 14.07 -15.53
C THR A 73 65.77 12.68 -16.22
N GLU A 74 65.55 12.45 -17.53
CA GLU A 74 65.17 13.29 -18.69
C GLU A 74 64.33 12.51 -19.74
N GLY A 75 63.94 13.15 -20.85
CA GLY A 75 63.17 12.55 -21.96
C GLY A 75 63.99 12.25 -23.23
N PRO A 76 63.45 12.50 -24.45
CA PRO A 76 62.67 11.48 -25.16
C PRO A 76 63.09 11.27 -26.64
N LEU A 77 62.73 10.14 -27.27
CA LEU A 77 62.81 10.01 -28.74
C LEU A 77 61.86 8.99 -29.41
N THR A 78 61.45 9.41 -30.61
CA THR A 78 60.73 8.84 -31.77
C THR A 78 61.25 7.47 -32.31
N THR A 79 60.70 6.77 -33.33
CA THR A 79 60.23 7.24 -34.68
C THR A 79 59.42 6.18 -35.49
N THR A 80 58.47 6.63 -36.33
CA THR A 80 57.93 6.13 -37.65
C THR A 80 57.87 4.64 -38.09
N LEU A 81 56.63 4.14 -38.31
CA LEU A 81 55.92 3.82 -39.59
C LEU A 81 56.56 3.16 -40.87
N THR A 82 55.71 2.35 -41.54
CA THR A 82 55.46 2.10 -43.01
C THR A 82 56.03 0.91 -43.85
N THR A 83 55.19 0.45 -44.81
CA THR A 83 55.41 -0.37 -46.06
C THR A 83 55.75 -1.88 -46.00
N GLU A 84 55.38 -2.78 -46.95
CA GLU A 84 54.23 -2.87 -47.91
C GLU A 84 54.13 -4.26 -48.63
N GLY A 85 52.92 -4.66 -49.08
CA GLY A 85 52.66 -5.56 -50.25
C GLY A 85 52.99 -7.08 -50.17
N PRO A 86 52.64 -7.88 -51.21
CA PRO A 86 51.90 -7.56 -52.46
C PRO A 86 50.60 -8.36 -52.70
N THR A 87 49.85 -7.97 -53.74
CA THR A 87 48.59 -8.58 -54.22
C THR A 87 48.77 -9.67 -55.29
N ASN A 88 47.70 -10.40 -55.62
CA ASN A 88 47.55 -11.09 -56.92
C ASN A 88 46.17 -10.81 -57.52
N THR A 89 46.04 -10.67 -58.86
CA THR A 89 44.85 -10.09 -59.52
C THR A 89 44.49 -10.72 -60.87
N THR A 90 43.23 -10.58 -61.29
CA THR A 90 42.76 -10.72 -62.68
C THR A 90 41.62 -9.71 -62.96
N PHE A 91 41.37 -9.40 -64.25
CA PHE A 91 40.88 -8.06 -64.67
C PHE A 91 39.50 -8.04 -65.38
N LYS A 92 38.75 -6.94 -65.15
CA LYS A 92 37.97 -6.05 -66.06
C LYS A 92 37.28 -6.61 -67.34
N PRO A 93 36.10 -6.07 -67.78
CA PRO A 93 35.86 -4.62 -67.97
C PRO A 93 34.45 -4.08 -67.56
N PRO A 94 34.17 -2.76 -67.70
CA PRO A 94 32.87 -2.13 -67.35
C PRO A 94 31.98 -1.77 -68.56
N ILE A 95 30.68 -1.49 -68.34
CA ILE A 95 29.77 -0.64 -69.16
C ILE A 95 28.45 -0.32 -68.39
N THR A 96 27.52 0.44 -68.99
CA THR A 96 26.49 1.31 -68.36
C THR A 96 25.05 0.75 -68.23
N GLU A 97 24.19 1.56 -67.58
CA GLU A 97 22.71 1.61 -67.59
C GLU A 97 21.92 0.68 -66.64
N GLY A 98 20.70 1.14 -66.27
CA GLY A 98 19.84 0.60 -65.19
C GLY A 98 18.71 -0.31 -65.69
N PRO A 99 17.53 -0.42 -65.01
CA PRO A 99 16.93 0.53 -64.06
C PRO A 99 16.43 -0.10 -62.72
N GLU A 100 15.73 0.72 -61.92
CA GLU A 100 14.69 0.40 -60.90
C GLU A 100 14.76 -0.90 -60.08
N GLY A 101 15.04 -0.75 -58.78
CA GLY A 101 14.97 -1.80 -57.74
C GLY A 101 16.13 -1.65 -56.74
N GLU A 102 15.97 -1.72 -55.42
CA GLU A 102 14.78 -1.92 -54.57
C GLU A 102 14.69 -0.79 -53.52
N ILE A 103 13.51 -0.55 -52.95
CA ILE A 103 13.44 0.16 -51.66
C ILE A 103 13.99 -0.80 -50.61
N GLN A 104 15.19 -0.55 -50.10
CA GLN A 104 15.68 -1.29 -48.93
C GLN A 104 14.68 -1.12 -47.78
N SER A 105 14.04 -2.21 -47.39
CA SER A 105 13.15 -2.26 -46.23
C SER A 105 13.91 -1.77 -45.01
N GLY A 106 13.47 -0.65 -44.42
CA GLY A 106 14.06 -0.13 -43.20
C GLY A 106 14.08 -1.22 -42.12
N VAL A 107 15.17 -1.29 -41.35
CA VAL A 107 15.31 -2.25 -40.25
C VAL A 107 14.07 -2.16 -39.35
N VAL A 108 13.34 -3.26 -39.19
CA VAL A 108 12.15 -3.29 -38.33
C VAL A 108 12.62 -3.28 -36.88
N VAL A 109 12.70 -2.08 -36.32
CA VAL A 109 13.10 -1.80 -34.95
C VAL A 109 11.97 -2.21 -34.01
N THR A 110 12.22 -3.20 -33.14
CA THR A 110 11.22 -3.73 -32.20
C THR A 110 11.79 -3.78 -30.78
N GLY A 111 11.71 -2.67 -30.06
CA GLY A 111 12.10 -2.60 -28.66
C GLY A 111 12.04 -1.18 -28.11
N ASP A 112 11.92 -1.06 -26.80
CA ASP A 112 12.07 0.22 -26.09
C ASP A 112 13.55 0.62 -26.01
N CYS A 113 13.81 1.90 -25.71
CA CYS A 113 15.14 2.40 -25.40
C CYS A 113 15.37 2.44 -23.90
N ALA A 114 16.60 2.18 -23.47
CA ALA A 114 16.98 2.15 -22.07
C ALA A 114 18.43 2.59 -21.85
N PHE A 115 18.67 3.39 -20.80
CA PHE A 115 20.01 3.71 -20.32
C PHE A 115 20.05 3.76 -18.78
N ARG A 116 21.20 3.41 -18.21
CA ARG A 116 21.44 3.32 -16.77
C ARG A 116 22.10 4.58 -16.23
N VAL A 117 21.56 5.10 -15.13
CA VAL A 117 22.13 6.21 -14.34
C VAL A 117 23.57 5.89 -13.89
N ASN A 118 23.88 4.62 -13.67
CA ASN A 118 25.22 4.13 -13.39
C ASN A 118 25.63 3.13 -14.49
N GLY A 119 26.63 3.49 -15.30
CA GLY A 119 27.23 2.63 -16.33
C GLY A 119 27.20 3.22 -17.74
N ASP A 120 26.08 3.84 -18.14
CA ASP A 120 25.88 4.32 -19.52
C ASP A 120 26.08 5.84 -19.71
N LEU A 121 26.13 6.62 -18.62
CA LEU A 121 26.34 8.06 -18.67
C LEU A 121 27.82 8.42 -18.88
N HIS A 122 28.09 9.30 -19.84
CA HIS A 122 29.40 9.92 -20.06
C HIS A 122 29.41 11.34 -19.46
N ASP A 123 30.22 11.56 -18.43
CA ASP A 123 30.38 12.89 -17.81
C ASP A 123 31.26 13.81 -18.69
N PRO A 124 30.84 15.08 -18.94
CA PRO A 124 29.65 15.75 -18.42
C PRO A 124 28.37 15.34 -19.16
N ALA A 125 27.42 14.77 -18.43
CA ALA A 125 26.14 14.33 -18.98
C ALA A 125 25.17 15.51 -19.19
N PRO A 126 24.31 15.47 -20.23
CA PRO A 126 23.28 16.46 -20.45
C PRO A 126 22.16 16.36 -19.40
N LEU A 127 21.29 17.37 -19.40
CA LEU A 127 20.02 17.34 -18.68
C LEU A 127 19.03 16.49 -19.50
N PHE A 128 18.26 15.60 -18.87
CA PHE A 128 17.37 14.65 -19.54
C PHE A 128 15.91 14.89 -19.13
N THR A 129 15.03 15.22 -20.09
CA THR A 129 13.59 15.46 -19.84
C THR A 129 12.68 14.71 -20.82
N GLU A 130 11.42 14.54 -20.45
CA GLU A 130 10.39 14.15 -21.42
C GLU A 130 10.26 15.23 -22.51
N HIS A 131 10.02 14.82 -23.75
CA HIS A 131 9.95 15.76 -24.87
C HIS A 131 8.84 16.80 -24.70
N GLY A 132 9.19 18.08 -24.86
CA GLY A 132 8.28 19.22 -24.68
C GLY A 132 7.90 19.53 -23.22
N LYS A 133 8.49 18.83 -22.24
CA LYS A 133 8.34 19.11 -20.81
C LYS A 133 9.67 19.47 -20.19
N TYR A 134 9.71 20.51 -19.37
CA TYR A 134 10.91 20.89 -18.60
C TYR A 134 11.01 20.11 -17.26
N GLU A 135 10.64 18.83 -17.30
CA GLU A 135 10.51 17.92 -16.15
C GLU A 135 11.53 16.78 -16.26
N TRP A 136 12.23 16.45 -15.16
CA TRP A 136 13.23 15.38 -15.13
C TRP A 136 12.64 14.01 -15.45
N LEU A 137 13.31 13.25 -16.32
CA LEU A 137 13.03 11.83 -16.50
C LEU A 137 13.34 11.06 -15.20
N VAL A 138 12.35 10.32 -14.68
CA VAL A 138 12.52 9.49 -13.48
C VAL A 138 12.88 8.05 -13.88
N PRO A 139 14.06 7.52 -13.49
CA PRO A 139 14.38 6.11 -13.71
C PRO A 139 13.54 5.18 -12.85
N ASN A 140 13.44 3.92 -13.29
CA ASN A 140 12.89 2.83 -12.49
C ASN A 140 13.78 2.51 -11.26
N PRO A 141 13.31 1.71 -10.27
CA PRO A 141 14.07 1.39 -9.05
C PRO A 141 15.47 0.79 -9.29
N GLU A 142 15.68 0.12 -10.43
CA GLU A 142 16.97 -0.46 -10.84
C GLU A 142 17.93 0.57 -11.46
N GLY A 143 17.55 1.84 -11.51
CA GLY A 143 18.37 2.95 -12.01
C GLY A 143 18.40 3.04 -13.54
N VAL A 144 17.34 2.57 -14.20
CA VAL A 144 17.19 2.55 -15.66
C VAL A 144 16.11 3.53 -16.10
N VAL A 145 16.47 4.49 -16.95
CA VAL A 145 15.49 5.29 -17.69
C VAL A 145 15.02 4.47 -18.88
N VAL A 146 13.70 4.34 -19.06
CA VAL A 146 13.09 3.59 -20.17
C VAL A 146 12.19 4.52 -20.98
N ILE A 147 12.36 4.53 -22.29
CA ILE A 147 11.64 5.39 -23.24
C ILE A 147 11.00 4.46 -24.28
N LYS A 148 9.70 4.61 -24.54
CA LYS A 148 9.02 3.70 -25.46
C LYS A 148 9.46 3.91 -26.91
N ASN A 149 9.45 2.83 -27.69
CA ASN A 149 9.69 2.88 -29.13
C ASN A 149 8.91 4.04 -29.79
N GLY A 150 9.61 4.89 -30.56
CA GLY A 150 9.01 6.03 -31.24
C GLY A 150 8.68 7.26 -30.39
N GLN A 151 8.77 7.21 -29.05
CA GLN A 151 8.72 8.40 -28.19
C GLN A 151 9.99 9.26 -28.34
N TYR A 152 9.93 10.49 -27.86
CA TYR A 152 11.03 11.45 -27.90
C TYR A 152 11.54 11.80 -26.50
N ILE A 153 12.85 12.01 -26.41
CA ILE A 153 13.56 12.59 -25.24
C ILE A 153 14.17 13.92 -25.67
N ASP A 154 14.08 14.93 -24.81
CA ASP A 154 14.85 16.16 -24.96
C ASP A 154 16.09 16.13 -24.06
N MET A 155 17.23 16.54 -24.63
CA MET A 155 18.52 16.59 -23.97
C MET A 155 19.11 18.01 -24.08
N TYR A 156 19.68 18.52 -22.99
CA TYR A 156 20.17 19.91 -22.94
C TYR A 156 21.60 20.03 -22.38
N CYS A 157 22.36 20.96 -22.97
CA CYS A 157 23.65 21.46 -22.49
C CYS A 157 23.58 22.99 -22.46
N THR A 158 24.00 23.63 -21.37
CA THR A 158 23.92 25.11 -21.25
C THR A 158 24.89 25.86 -22.16
N GLU A 159 25.97 25.21 -22.60
CA GLU A 159 26.91 25.75 -23.59
C GLU A 159 26.75 25.05 -24.94
N SER A 160 27.30 23.83 -25.07
CA SER A 160 27.22 23.00 -26.27
C SER A 160 27.25 21.52 -25.92
N PHE A 161 26.64 20.69 -26.76
CA PHE A 161 27.00 19.29 -26.89
C PHE A 161 28.40 19.13 -27.49
N ALA A 162 29.05 18.01 -27.20
CA ALA A 162 30.29 17.57 -27.81
C ALA A 162 30.06 17.08 -29.26
N ASN A 163 31.13 16.60 -29.91
CA ASN A 163 31.04 15.92 -31.21
C ASN A 163 30.10 14.69 -31.09
N PRO A 164 29.05 14.56 -31.93
CA PRO A 164 28.86 15.21 -33.24
C PRO A 164 27.99 16.48 -33.27
N PHE A 165 27.40 16.90 -32.15
CA PHE A 165 26.38 17.95 -32.09
C PHE A 165 26.94 19.33 -31.67
N VAL A 166 28.15 19.66 -32.12
CA VAL A 166 28.84 20.91 -31.77
C VAL A 166 28.01 22.14 -32.16
N ASN A 167 27.99 23.15 -31.28
CA ASN A 167 27.17 24.37 -31.38
C ASN A 167 25.65 24.11 -31.30
N LYS A 168 25.23 23.03 -30.61
CA LYS A 168 23.84 22.81 -30.17
C LYS A 168 23.77 22.82 -28.65
N SER A 169 22.78 23.50 -28.09
CA SER A 169 22.45 23.48 -26.66
C SER A 169 21.24 22.58 -26.34
N THR A 170 20.50 22.13 -27.36
CA THR A 170 19.34 21.24 -27.24
C THR A 170 19.34 20.21 -28.37
N ILE A 171 18.99 18.96 -28.02
CA ILE A 171 18.75 17.86 -28.95
C ILE A 171 17.45 17.17 -28.55
N THR A 172 16.49 17.16 -29.46
CA THR A 172 15.35 16.23 -29.42
C THR A 172 15.75 14.96 -30.16
N ALA A 173 15.61 13.79 -29.52
CA ALA A 173 15.98 12.51 -30.10
C ALA A 173 14.82 11.50 -29.98
N GLN A 174 14.48 10.81 -31.08
CA GLN A 174 13.47 9.76 -31.07
C GLN A 174 14.08 8.43 -30.62
N CYS A 175 13.42 7.72 -29.73
CA CYS A 175 13.79 6.34 -29.39
C CYS A 175 13.59 5.40 -30.59
N LEU A 176 14.63 4.64 -30.92
CA LEU A 176 14.53 3.46 -31.77
C LEU A 176 14.48 2.19 -30.92
N GLN A 177 15.61 1.67 -30.46
CA GLN A 177 15.68 0.50 -29.56
C GLN A 177 16.99 0.47 -28.78
N GLY A 178 16.96 -0.04 -27.54
CA GLY A 178 18.13 -0.17 -26.68
C GLY A 178 18.80 1.19 -26.41
N GLN A 179 20.02 1.38 -26.90
CA GLN A 179 20.78 2.64 -26.77
C GLN A 179 20.89 3.40 -28.10
N TYR A 180 19.99 3.15 -29.08
CA TYR A 180 20.01 3.84 -30.38
C TYR A 180 18.84 4.80 -30.53
N PHE A 181 19.16 6.02 -30.97
CA PHE A 181 18.22 7.13 -31.11
C PHE A 181 18.34 7.80 -32.48
N LEU A 182 17.22 8.29 -33.02
CA LEU A 182 17.16 9.02 -34.28
C LEU A 182 17.18 10.54 -34.01
N VAL A 183 18.10 11.25 -34.65
CA VAL A 183 18.15 12.73 -34.64
C VAL A 183 18.25 13.21 -36.08
N ASN A 184 17.25 13.97 -36.55
CA ASN A 184 17.17 14.52 -37.90
C ASN A 184 17.41 13.49 -39.03
N GLY A 185 16.85 12.28 -38.86
CA GLY A 185 16.98 11.19 -39.84
C GLY A 185 18.29 10.37 -39.75
N THR A 186 19.22 10.73 -38.86
CA THR A 186 20.47 10.00 -38.62
C THR A 186 20.41 9.24 -37.30
N ILE A 187 20.87 7.99 -37.27
CA ILE A 187 20.91 7.15 -36.07
C ILE A 187 22.21 7.39 -35.30
N TYR A 188 22.11 7.59 -33.99
CA TYR A 188 23.23 7.76 -33.07
C TYR A 188 23.12 6.81 -31.88
N PRO A 189 24.24 6.25 -31.38
CA PRO A 189 24.27 5.57 -30.09
C PRO A 189 24.21 6.60 -28.94
N PHE A 190 23.66 6.20 -27.80
CA PHE A 190 23.46 7.07 -26.63
C PHE A 190 24.75 7.72 -26.12
N SER A 191 25.88 7.02 -26.24
CA SER A 191 27.22 7.50 -25.87
C SER A 191 27.71 8.75 -26.63
N ASN A 192 27.02 9.16 -27.71
CA ASN A 192 27.29 10.41 -28.43
C ASN A 192 26.62 11.66 -27.79
N PHE A 193 25.76 11.50 -26.78
CA PHE A 193 25.08 12.62 -26.12
C PHE A 193 25.79 13.04 -24.83
N SER A 194 26.83 13.86 -24.97
CA SER A 194 27.57 14.48 -23.85
C SER A 194 27.78 15.98 -24.08
N CYS A 195 27.98 16.74 -23.01
CA CYS A 195 28.21 18.19 -23.06
C CYS A 195 29.71 18.54 -23.09
N THR A 196 30.06 19.72 -23.62
CA THR A 196 31.44 20.26 -23.56
C THR A 196 31.88 20.59 -22.14
N ALA A 197 30.93 20.97 -21.29
CA ALA A 197 31.10 21.27 -19.87
C ALA A 197 29.87 20.76 -19.09
N TRP A 198 29.99 20.66 -17.76
CA TRP A 198 28.82 20.38 -16.92
C TRP A 198 27.78 21.50 -17.08
N PRO A 199 26.49 21.17 -17.29
CA PRO A 199 25.42 22.16 -17.32
C PRO A 199 25.47 23.11 -16.11
N ALA A 200 25.35 24.41 -16.41
CA ALA A 200 25.36 25.47 -15.40
C ALA A 200 24.03 25.54 -14.66
N TYR A 201 24.08 25.50 -13.33
CA TYR A 201 22.92 25.64 -12.44
C TYR A 201 22.84 27.05 -11.87
N THR A 202 21.64 27.46 -11.45
CA THR A 202 21.40 28.74 -10.77
C THR A 202 20.31 28.62 -9.71
N ALA A 203 20.26 29.58 -8.79
CA ALA A 203 19.10 29.88 -7.96
C ALA A 203 18.48 31.20 -8.44
N ARG A 204 17.15 31.29 -8.51
CA ARG A 204 16.45 32.54 -8.83
C ARG A 204 15.23 32.75 -7.93
N ARG A 205 15.00 34.00 -7.51
CA ARG A 205 13.83 34.40 -6.70
C ARG A 205 12.56 34.23 -7.55
N THR A 206 11.55 33.52 -7.04
CA THR A 206 10.28 33.31 -7.78
C THR A 206 9.31 34.49 -7.70
N GLY A 207 9.69 35.59 -7.02
CA GLY A 207 8.82 36.73 -6.77
C GLY A 207 7.70 36.46 -5.75
N ARG A 208 7.82 35.37 -4.99
CA ARG A 208 6.92 34.99 -3.89
C ARG A 208 7.71 34.93 -2.59
N GLU A 209 7.12 35.44 -1.52
CA GLU A 209 7.58 35.21 -0.16
C GLU A 209 7.34 33.75 0.25
N CYS A 210 7.99 33.30 1.33
CA CYS A 210 7.79 31.98 1.91
C CYS A 210 7.61 32.10 3.43
N ASN A 211 6.94 31.12 4.04
CA ASN A 211 6.62 31.22 5.47
C ASN A 211 7.91 31.21 6.32
N GLY A 212 8.16 32.28 7.08
CA GLY A 212 9.39 32.48 7.85
C GLY A 212 10.60 32.98 7.07
N GLY A 213 10.51 33.23 5.75
CA GLY A 213 11.59 33.77 4.92
C GLY A 213 11.14 34.95 4.05
N THR A 214 12.09 35.57 3.37
CA THR A 214 11.82 36.69 2.44
C THR A 214 11.50 36.17 1.04
N ASP A 215 12.13 35.07 0.62
CA ASP A 215 12.16 34.65 -0.77
C ASP A 215 12.00 33.14 -0.93
N LEU A 216 10.99 32.73 -1.70
CA LEU A 216 10.94 31.41 -2.29
C LEU A 216 11.80 31.40 -3.56
N LEU A 217 12.96 30.75 -3.49
CA LEU A 217 13.88 30.54 -4.61
C LEU A 217 13.55 29.21 -5.31
N GLU A 218 13.74 29.16 -6.61
CA GLU A 218 13.83 27.90 -7.37
C GLU A 218 15.28 27.66 -7.81
N VAL A 219 15.76 26.42 -7.66
CA VAL A 219 17.11 25.99 -8.08
C VAL A 219 17.00 24.99 -9.21
N GLY A 220 17.78 25.19 -10.26
CA GLY A 220 17.67 24.41 -11.49
C GLY A 220 18.55 24.94 -12.62
N PHE A 221 18.13 24.68 -13.86
CA PHE A 221 18.90 24.94 -15.07
C PHE A 221 18.10 25.76 -16.07
N GLU A 222 18.62 26.92 -16.48
CA GLU A 222 18.06 27.70 -17.58
C GLU A 222 18.43 27.05 -18.91
N VAL A 223 17.44 26.75 -19.76
CA VAL A 223 17.63 26.06 -21.03
C VAL A 223 16.82 26.71 -22.15
N SER A 224 16.96 26.23 -23.40
CA SER A 224 16.22 26.76 -24.55
C SER A 224 14.70 26.62 -24.34
N GLY A 225 14.05 27.75 -24.03
CA GLY A 225 12.59 27.88 -23.91
C GLY A 225 12.01 27.63 -22.51
N GLY A 226 12.82 27.32 -21.49
CA GLY A 226 12.30 27.03 -20.15
C GLY A 226 13.37 26.81 -19.08
N PHE A 227 12.92 26.47 -17.88
CA PHE A 227 13.75 26.23 -16.71
C PHE A 227 13.46 24.84 -16.14
N ILE A 228 14.49 24.02 -16.01
CA ILE A 228 14.38 22.66 -15.46
C ILE A 228 14.69 22.74 -13.96
N GLN A 229 13.65 22.84 -13.14
CA GLN A 229 13.77 22.93 -11.68
C GLN A 229 14.26 21.61 -11.06
N THR A 230 15.06 21.68 -10.01
CA THR A 230 15.56 20.55 -9.22
C THR A 230 15.04 20.58 -7.77
N MET A 231 14.92 21.76 -7.16
CA MET A 231 14.39 21.97 -5.80
C MET A 231 13.86 23.40 -5.64
N ASP A 232 13.09 23.66 -4.58
CA ASP A 232 12.78 25.02 -4.09
C ASP A 232 13.32 25.24 -2.67
N ILE A 233 13.60 26.50 -2.35
CA ILE A 233 14.31 26.93 -1.15
C ILE A 233 13.57 28.13 -0.56
N CYS A 234 13.17 28.06 0.71
CA CYS A 234 12.73 29.22 1.46
C CYS A 234 13.92 29.88 2.15
N HIS A 235 14.35 31.02 1.64
CA HIS A 235 15.48 31.79 2.15
C HIS A 235 15.00 33.08 2.83
N ASP A 236 15.72 33.47 3.88
CA ASP A 236 15.56 34.70 4.64
C ASP A 236 16.82 35.53 4.42
N GLU A 237 16.78 36.41 3.42
CA GLU A 237 17.92 37.23 2.97
C GLU A 237 18.28 38.31 4.01
N ILE A 238 17.39 38.62 4.97
CA ILE A 238 17.65 39.57 6.06
C ILE A 238 18.54 38.94 7.13
N ASN A 239 18.30 37.68 7.49
CA ASN A 239 19.07 36.94 8.51
C ASN A 239 20.13 36.00 7.91
N GLU A 240 20.21 35.94 6.57
CA GLU A 240 21.06 35.06 5.76
C GLU A 240 20.90 33.56 6.13
N VAL A 241 19.65 33.11 6.31
CA VAL A 241 19.30 31.76 6.75
C VAL A 241 18.30 31.08 5.82
N THR A 242 18.50 29.80 5.56
CA THR A 242 17.53 28.97 4.83
C THR A 242 16.62 28.24 5.82
N ARG A 243 15.31 28.48 5.71
CA ARG A 243 14.28 27.92 6.61
C ARG A 243 13.98 26.46 6.27
N TYR A 244 13.79 26.18 4.98
CA TYR A 244 13.66 24.84 4.42
C TYR A 244 14.09 24.79 2.95
N VAL A 245 14.37 23.57 2.49
CA VAL A 245 14.54 23.18 1.09
C VAL A 245 13.61 22.01 0.81
N HIS A 246 12.81 22.14 -0.24
CA HIS A 246 11.85 21.13 -0.68
C HIS A 246 12.32 20.47 -1.99
N HIS A 247 12.25 19.14 -2.01
CA HIS A 247 12.54 18.31 -3.17
C HIS A 247 11.77 16.99 -3.11
N VAL A 248 11.75 16.26 -4.22
CA VAL A 248 11.06 14.96 -4.35
C VAL A 248 12.09 13.83 -4.32
N LEU A 249 11.89 12.84 -3.44
CA LEU A 249 12.58 11.55 -3.56
C LEU A 249 11.69 10.56 -4.30
N ASN A 250 12.30 9.79 -5.19
CA ASN A 250 11.66 8.74 -5.99
C ASN A 250 12.19 7.36 -5.56
N PRO A 251 11.55 6.24 -5.99
CA PRO A 251 12.05 4.89 -5.69
C PRO A 251 13.50 4.67 -6.16
N SER A 252 13.93 5.41 -7.18
CA SER A 252 15.26 5.41 -7.78
C SER A 252 16.28 6.36 -7.15
N SER A 253 15.91 7.17 -6.14
CA SER A 253 16.85 8.05 -5.42
C SER A 253 17.91 7.27 -4.61
N SER A 254 17.75 5.97 -4.39
CA SER A 254 18.79 5.10 -3.77
C SER A 254 19.92 4.71 -4.74
N VAL A 255 19.66 4.78 -6.06
CA VAL A 255 20.56 4.37 -7.15
C VAL A 255 21.06 5.57 -7.97
N TYR A 256 21.22 6.71 -7.29
CA TYR A 256 21.82 7.94 -7.81
C TYR A 256 23.18 7.70 -8.50
N GLN A 257 23.55 8.61 -9.42
CA GLN A 257 24.80 8.54 -10.18
C GLN A 257 26.01 8.64 -9.24
N ARG A 258 26.87 7.62 -9.26
CA ARG A 258 28.06 7.55 -8.39
C ARG A 258 29.23 8.32 -8.99
N SER A 259 30.25 8.58 -8.17
CA SER A 259 31.52 9.24 -8.54
C SER A 259 31.44 10.67 -9.11
N VAL A 260 30.25 11.26 -9.24
CA VAL A 260 30.04 12.65 -9.73
C VAL A 260 30.88 13.65 -8.94
N ALA A 261 31.78 14.33 -9.64
CA ALA A 261 32.72 15.29 -9.07
C ALA A 261 32.02 16.43 -8.32
N ARG A 262 32.47 16.70 -7.09
CA ARG A 262 31.99 17.82 -6.26
C ARG A 262 32.52 19.16 -6.83
N PRO A 263 31.67 20.16 -7.09
CA PRO A 263 32.10 21.52 -7.43
C PRO A 263 32.54 22.28 -6.16
N ARG A 264 32.91 23.55 -6.32
CA ARG A 264 32.92 24.49 -5.19
C ARG A 264 31.50 24.93 -4.86
N PHE A 265 31.29 25.42 -3.64
CA PHE A 265 30.06 26.14 -3.32
C PHE A 265 30.03 27.50 -4.04
N VAL A 266 28.83 28.04 -4.22
CA VAL A 266 28.56 29.34 -4.85
C VAL A 266 27.59 30.12 -3.97
N GLU A 267 27.97 31.36 -3.63
CA GLU A 267 27.17 32.27 -2.79
C GLU A 267 25.95 32.83 -3.53
N GLY A 268 26.11 33.24 -4.80
CA GLY A 268 25.13 34.09 -5.48
C GLY A 268 25.16 35.53 -4.94
N ASP A 269 24.06 36.25 -5.10
CA ASP A 269 23.88 37.61 -4.57
C ASP A 269 23.29 37.64 -3.13
N PHE A 270 22.67 36.53 -2.69
CA PHE A 270 21.92 36.35 -1.43
C PHE A 270 22.67 36.59 -0.11
N TYR A 271 23.97 36.92 -0.15
CA TYR A 271 24.83 37.11 1.02
C TYR A 271 25.52 38.49 1.05
N ALA A 272 24.93 39.49 0.39
CA ALA A 272 25.44 40.87 0.31
C ALA A 272 26.93 40.98 -0.11
N GLY A 273 27.42 40.06 -0.94
CA GLY A 273 28.81 40.00 -1.40
C GLY A 273 29.82 39.44 -0.38
N LYS A 274 29.39 38.85 0.73
CA LYS A 274 30.27 38.13 1.67
C LYS A 274 30.93 36.93 0.97
N ASN A 275 32.18 36.65 1.34
CA ASN A 275 32.82 35.36 1.05
C ASN A 275 32.40 34.36 2.15
N VAL A 276 31.36 33.58 1.88
CA VAL A 276 30.76 32.67 2.87
C VAL A 276 31.65 31.45 3.09
N ASP A 277 32.36 30.97 2.05
CA ASP A 277 33.30 29.84 2.19
C ASP A 277 34.41 30.11 3.21
N ASN A 278 34.88 31.36 3.30
CA ASN A 278 35.85 31.79 4.31
C ASN A 278 35.29 31.76 5.75
N LEU A 279 33.99 32.04 5.94
CA LEU A 279 33.34 31.95 7.26
C LEU A 279 33.34 30.51 7.79
N TYR A 280 33.27 29.53 6.89
CA TYR A 280 33.38 28.11 7.22
C TYR A 280 34.81 27.63 7.48
N THR A 281 35.84 28.50 7.47
CA THR A 281 37.18 28.10 7.92
C THR A 281 37.24 28.04 9.45
N LYS A 282 37.88 27.00 10.02
CA LYS A 282 38.06 26.86 11.47
C LYS A 282 38.70 28.08 12.15
N VAL A 283 39.58 28.79 11.43
CA VAL A 283 40.19 30.05 11.90
C VAL A 283 39.15 31.15 12.06
N GLN A 284 38.27 31.35 11.08
CA GLN A 284 37.21 32.36 11.17
C GLN A 284 36.11 31.95 12.14
N GLN A 285 35.72 30.67 12.20
CA GLN A 285 34.80 30.14 13.21
C GLN A 285 35.30 30.43 14.62
N ASN A 286 36.55 30.06 14.94
CA ASN A 286 37.12 30.28 16.26
C ASN A 286 37.20 31.78 16.61
N LYS A 287 37.58 32.63 15.63
CA LYS A 287 37.57 34.09 15.80
C LYS A 287 36.17 34.64 16.10
N THR A 288 35.14 34.23 15.35
CA THR A 288 33.76 34.69 15.56
C THR A 288 33.23 34.20 16.90
N LEU A 289 33.36 32.90 17.21
CA LEU A 289 32.89 32.32 18.48
C LEU A 289 33.63 32.91 19.69
N SER A 290 34.93 33.16 19.60
CA SER A 290 35.68 33.82 20.68
C SER A 290 35.15 35.23 20.98
N CYS A 291 34.69 35.94 19.95
CA CYS A 291 34.08 37.25 20.11
C CYS A 291 32.68 37.18 20.75
N ILE A 292 31.88 36.17 20.40
CA ILE A 292 30.54 35.92 20.98
C ILE A 292 30.64 35.53 22.47
N LEU A 293 31.60 34.67 22.81
CA LEU A 293 31.72 34.07 24.15
C LEU A 293 32.63 34.88 25.11
N GLY A 294 33.36 35.89 24.60
CA GLY A 294 34.26 36.72 25.42
C GLY A 294 35.49 35.98 25.95
N MET A 295 35.87 34.86 25.34
CA MET A 295 36.96 33.96 25.75
C MET A 295 37.56 33.24 24.54
N ASP A 296 38.68 32.56 24.70
CA ASP A 296 39.22 31.68 23.65
C ASP A 296 38.29 30.47 23.41
N ALA A 297 37.67 30.43 22.23
CA ALA A 297 36.75 29.37 21.84
C ALA A 297 37.46 28.10 21.31
N SER A 298 38.81 28.07 21.27
CA SER A 298 39.59 26.91 20.77
C SER A 298 39.24 25.58 21.46
N ALA A 299 38.78 25.63 22.72
CA ALA A 299 38.35 24.45 23.48
C ALA A 299 37.06 23.78 22.93
N TYR A 300 36.29 24.47 22.09
CA TYR A 300 35.09 23.94 21.42
C TYR A 300 35.41 23.31 20.05
N PHE A 301 36.68 23.15 19.68
CA PHE A 301 37.09 22.53 18.41
C PHE A 301 37.99 21.32 18.64
N ASN A 302 37.76 20.23 17.90
CA ASN A 302 38.64 19.05 17.95
C ASN A 302 38.63 18.27 16.62
N ASP A 303 39.73 18.39 15.88
CA ASP A 303 39.95 17.74 14.59
C ASP A 303 40.06 16.21 14.64
N SER A 304 40.33 15.62 15.82
CA SER A 304 40.48 14.16 15.96
C SER A 304 39.13 13.43 15.98
N ILE A 305 38.04 14.18 16.11
CA ILE A 305 36.66 13.70 16.30
C ILE A 305 35.65 14.58 15.55
N ASP A 306 36.08 15.29 14.50
CA ASP A 306 35.22 16.09 13.62
C ASP A 306 34.36 17.17 14.33
N ILE A 307 34.87 17.76 15.40
CA ILE A 307 34.21 18.88 16.09
C ILE A 307 34.70 20.22 15.49
N PHE A 308 34.00 20.63 14.43
CA PHE A 308 34.01 21.95 13.80
C PHE A 308 32.73 22.11 12.97
N MET A 309 32.36 23.32 12.54
CA MET A 309 31.19 23.51 11.68
C MET A 309 31.54 23.31 10.20
N ALA A 310 30.69 22.59 9.49
CA ALA A 310 30.75 22.31 8.06
C ALA A 310 29.50 22.85 7.35
N ARG A 311 29.54 22.79 6.02
CA ARG A 311 28.48 23.21 5.10
C ARG A 311 27.44 22.10 4.98
N GLY A 312 26.59 21.98 6.00
CA GLY A 312 25.51 21.00 6.07
C GLY A 312 24.46 21.28 5.01
N HIS A 313 24.21 20.31 4.12
CA HIS A 313 23.21 20.45 3.06
C HIS A 313 21.79 20.27 3.62
N MET A 314 20.81 20.95 3.02
CA MET A 314 19.38 20.70 3.26
C MET A 314 18.83 19.68 2.26
N GLY A 315 18.87 20.02 0.96
CA GLY A 315 18.77 19.04 -0.13
C GLY A 315 20.11 18.35 -0.29
N ALA A 316 20.23 17.11 0.20
CA ALA A 316 21.51 16.40 0.23
C ALA A 316 21.98 16.02 -1.17
N LYS A 317 23.29 16.06 -1.43
CA LYS A 317 23.87 15.74 -2.76
C LYS A 317 23.26 14.47 -3.36
N THR A 318 23.17 13.41 -2.56
CA THR A 318 22.78 12.06 -2.97
C THR A 318 21.28 11.78 -2.96
N ASP A 319 20.44 12.77 -2.63
CA ASP A 319 18.99 12.69 -2.81
C ASP A 319 18.61 12.79 -4.30
N PHE A 320 19.47 13.46 -5.08
CA PHE A 320 19.28 13.74 -6.49
C PHE A 320 19.97 12.70 -7.39
N ILE A 321 19.24 12.24 -8.40
CA ILE A 321 19.61 11.08 -9.21
C ILE A 321 20.78 11.38 -10.15
N PHE A 322 20.64 12.35 -11.07
CA PHE A 322 21.67 12.66 -12.08
C PHE A 322 22.73 13.63 -11.58
N GLY A 323 23.94 13.54 -12.14
CA GLY A 323 25.10 14.31 -11.71
C GLY A 323 24.94 15.83 -11.79
N SER A 324 24.16 16.35 -12.74
CA SER A 324 23.89 17.80 -12.83
C SER A 324 23.06 18.29 -11.63
N PRO A 325 21.88 17.73 -11.31
CA PRO A 325 21.19 17.93 -10.03
C PRO A 325 22.07 17.79 -8.78
N GLN A 326 22.92 16.75 -8.70
CA GLN A 326 23.87 16.58 -7.59
C GLN A 326 24.92 17.69 -7.48
N ARG A 327 25.15 18.48 -8.53
CA ARG A 327 26.06 19.62 -8.53
C ARG A 327 25.33 20.92 -8.17
N ALA A 328 24.05 21.02 -8.54
CA ALA A 328 23.18 22.13 -8.15
C ALA A 328 22.94 22.25 -6.63
N THR A 329 23.21 21.20 -5.84
CA THR A 329 23.13 21.28 -4.37
C THR A 329 24.20 22.16 -3.72
N PHE A 330 25.25 22.54 -4.47
CA PHE A 330 26.40 23.32 -3.98
C PHE A 330 26.17 24.84 -4.10
N LEU A 331 25.00 25.30 -3.71
CA LEU A 331 24.68 26.71 -3.51
C LEU A 331 24.61 26.97 -2.00
N PHE A 332 25.13 28.10 -1.50
CA PHE A 332 25.09 28.38 -0.05
C PHE A 332 23.65 28.53 0.48
N VAL A 333 22.69 28.95 -0.35
CA VAL A 333 21.26 28.94 0.01
C VAL A 333 20.69 27.52 0.25
N ASN A 334 21.39 26.44 -0.12
CA ASN A 334 21.04 25.06 0.24
C ASN A 334 21.78 24.57 1.51
N VAL A 335 22.40 25.48 2.28
CA VAL A 335 23.31 25.15 3.39
C VAL A 335 22.97 25.91 4.66
N ALA A 336 23.22 25.29 5.82
CA ALA A 336 23.38 25.98 7.09
C ALA A 336 24.60 25.45 7.87
N PRO A 337 25.01 26.11 8.98
CA PRO A 337 26.14 25.64 9.79
C PRO A 337 25.80 24.35 10.53
N GLN A 338 26.55 23.28 10.28
CA GLN A 338 26.32 21.97 10.90
C GLN A 338 27.59 21.46 11.55
N TRP A 339 27.57 21.02 12.80
CA TRP A 339 28.72 20.38 13.42
C TRP A 339 29.07 19.09 12.65
N GLN A 340 30.33 18.94 12.22
CA GLN A 340 30.72 17.89 11.26
C GLN A 340 30.52 16.48 11.83
N ALA A 341 30.71 16.29 13.14
CA ALA A 341 30.38 15.05 13.84
C ALA A 341 28.89 14.66 13.79
N PHE A 342 27.98 15.64 13.69
CA PHE A 342 26.54 15.41 13.48
C PHE A 342 26.21 15.20 11.99
N ASN A 343 26.76 16.06 11.11
CA ASN A 343 26.65 15.97 9.65
C ASN A 343 27.02 14.56 9.13
N GLY A 344 28.25 14.11 9.42
CA GLY A 344 28.72 12.75 9.11
C GLY A 344 28.30 11.69 10.14
N GLY A 345 27.44 12.03 11.09
CA GLY A 345 26.96 11.19 12.18
C GLY A 345 25.53 10.73 11.95
N ASN A 346 24.63 11.05 12.87
CA ASN A 346 23.23 10.65 12.75
C ASN A 346 22.50 11.35 11.58
N TRP A 347 22.98 12.50 11.09
CA TRP A 347 22.34 13.18 9.97
C TRP A 347 22.51 12.43 8.64
N GLU A 348 23.73 11.97 8.32
CA GLU A 348 23.99 11.07 7.17
C GLU A 348 23.07 9.84 7.20
N ARG A 349 22.79 9.30 8.41
CA ARG A 349 21.88 8.16 8.60
C ARG A 349 20.41 8.50 8.42
N VAL A 350 19.97 9.71 8.79
CA VAL A 350 18.64 10.22 8.44
C VAL A 350 18.48 10.29 6.91
N GLU A 351 19.44 10.88 6.22
CA GLU A 351 19.38 11.01 4.75
C GLU A 351 19.42 9.65 4.03
N ASP A 352 20.37 8.78 4.38
CA ASP A 352 20.54 7.46 3.77
C ASP A 352 19.39 6.49 4.13
N GLY A 353 18.94 6.52 5.38
CA GLY A 353 17.79 5.75 5.84
C GLY A 353 16.51 6.11 5.09
N VAL A 354 16.24 7.41 4.89
CA VAL A 354 15.07 7.86 4.12
C VAL A 354 15.18 7.41 2.66
N ARG A 355 16.31 7.64 1.97
CA ARG A 355 16.51 7.18 0.57
C ARG A 355 16.27 5.66 0.42
N LYS A 356 16.78 4.87 1.38
CA LYS A 356 16.59 3.40 1.41
C LYS A 356 15.14 3.01 1.68
N TYR A 357 14.46 3.66 2.63
CA TYR A 357 13.06 3.37 2.92
C TYR A 357 12.14 3.67 1.73
N VAL A 358 12.29 4.84 1.11
CA VAL A 358 11.53 5.26 -0.09
C VAL A 358 11.70 4.25 -1.22
N SER A 359 12.94 3.80 -1.47
CA SER A 359 13.25 2.78 -2.48
C SER A 359 12.68 1.41 -2.12
N ASN A 360 12.92 0.90 -0.91
CA ASN A 360 12.44 -0.41 -0.44
C ASN A 360 10.91 -0.53 -0.35
N LYS A 361 10.20 0.61 -0.30
CA LYS A 361 8.73 0.68 -0.27
C LYS A 361 8.12 1.17 -1.59
N ALA A 362 8.93 1.43 -2.61
CA ALA A 362 8.54 1.96 -3.92
C ALA A 362 7.66 3.23 -3.84
N LEU A 363 7.99 4.13 -2.90
CA LEU A 363 7.25 5.39 -2.67
C LEU A 363 7.82 6.54 -3.49
N THR A 364 6.99 7.56 -3.72
CA THR A 364 7.44 8.89 -4.16
C THR A 364 7.03 9.89 -3.08
N VAL A 365 8.01 10.52 -2.44
CA VAL A 365 7.79 11.33 -1.23
C VAL A 365 8.21 12.78 -1.42
N ASP A 366 7.42 13.70 -0.86
CA ASP A 366 7.84 15.08 -0.64
C ASP A 366 8.82 15.13 0.55
N CYS A 367 9.96 15.78 0.38
CA CYS A 367 10.97 15.97 1.42
C CYS A 367 11.20 17.47 1.66
N TYR A 368 10.88 17.93 2.88
CA TYR A 368 11.22 19.28 3.35
C TYR A 368 12.30 19.16 4.42
N THR A 369 13.55 19.48 4.07
CA THR A 369 14.66 19.56 5.02
C THR A 369 14.83 21.00 5.47
N GLY A 370 14.97 21.27 6.75
CA GLY A 370 15.18 22.63 7.25
C GLY A 370 15.74 22.68 8.66
N THR A 371 15.72 23.88 9.23
CA THR A 371 16.33 24.16 10.55
C THR A 371 15.44 25.00 11.45
N TRP A 372 15.59 24.85 12.77
CA TRP A 372 14.83 25.62 13.74
C TRP A 372 15.63 25.94 15.01
N GLY A 373 15.35 27.10 15.59
CA GLY A 373 16.05 27.66 16.76
C GLY A 373 17.52 28.00 16.47
N ILE A 374 18.19 28.65 17.42
CA ILE A 374 19.64 28.94 17.35
C ILE A 374 20.37 28.18 18.45
N SER A 375 21.51 27.58 18.10
CA SER A 375 22.36 26.78 18.97
C SER A 375 23.18 27.69 19.88
N THR A 376 23.51 27.22 21.09
CA THR A 376 24.18 28.03 22.10
C THR A 376 25.40 27.37 22.72
N LEU A 377 26.34 28.21 23.18
CA LEU A 377 27.44 27.82 24.07
C LEU A 377 27.55 28.82 25.24
N PRO A 378 28.09 28.42 26.41
CA PRO A 378 28.29 29.32 27.53
C PRO A 378 29.45 30.30 27.28
N ASP A 379 29.22 31.57 27.60
CA ASP A 379 30.24 32.62 27.66
C ASP A 379 31.21 32.44 28.84
N VAL A 380 32.17 33.36 28.96
CA VAL A 380 33.15 33.43 30.06
C VAL A 380 32.52 33.49 31.47
N ASN A 381 31.22 33.79 31.59
CA ASN A 381 30.45 33.81 32.85
C ASN A 381 29.50 32.60 32.99
N GLY A 382 29.51 31.65 32.06
CA GLY A 382 28.59 30.52 32.01
C GLY A 382 27.23 30.82 31.36
N THR A 383 27.00 32.03 30.85
CA THR A 383 25.72 32.43 30.26
C THR A 383 25.64 31.96 28.82
N GLN A 384 24.58 31.22 28.46
CA GLN A 384 24.37 30.76 27.08
C GLN A 384 24.27 31.95 26.10
N LYS A 385 25.01 31.88 24.99
CA LYS A 385 24.96 32.81 23.85
C LYS A 385 24.61 32.05 22.58
N GLU A 386 23.74 32.65 21.79
CA GLU A 386 23.46 32.22 20.42
C GLU A 386 24.70 32.34 19.52
N LEU A 387 24.86 31.37 18.63
CA LEU A 387 26.00 31.29 17.72
C LEU A 387 25.62 31.73 16.30
N TYR A 388 26.50 32.52 15.68
CA TYR A 388 26.39 33.05 14.32
C TYR A 388 27.74 32.97 13.63
N LEU A 389 27.77 32.83 12.29
CA LEU A 389 29.04 32.85 11.54
C LEU A 389 29.50 34.27 11.15
N SER A 390 28.58 35.23 11.06
CA SER A 390 28.88 36.64 10.77
C SER A 390 27.90 37.61 11.46
N PHE A 391 28.11 38.91 11.28
CA PHE A 391 27.29 39.99 11.84
C PHE A 391 27.15 41.13 10.81
N ASP A 392 26.08 41.93 10.92
CA ASP A 392 25.91 43.17 10.14
C ASP A 392 26.63 44.38 10.80
N GLU A 393 26.52 45.57 10.19
CA GLU A 393 27.10 46.81 10.71
C GLU A 393 26.49 47.28 12.05
N ASN A 394 25.30 46.77 12.41
CA ASN A 394 24.59 47.06 13.66
C ASN A 394 24.86 46.01 14.75
N ASN A 395 25.69 45.00 14.48
CA ASN A 395 25.93 43.83 15.31
C ASN A 395 24.69 42.91 15.50
N ASN A 396 23.78 42.87 14.53
CA ASN A 396 22.81 41.79 14.37
C ASN A 396 23.53 40.53 13.86
N GLY A 397 23.17 39.35 14.37
CA GLY A 397 23.77 38.09 13.97
C GLY A 397 23.26 37.59 12.62
N LEU A 398 24.16 37.17 11.73
CA LEU A 398 23.88 36.67 10.38
C LEU A 398 24.47 35.28 10.16
N ILE A 399 23.77 34.44 9.39
CA ILE A 399 24.09 33.02 9.20
C ILE A 399 24.14 32.31 10.58
N PRO A 400 22.98 32.19 11.27
CA PRO A 400 22.87 31.55 12.58
C PRO A 400 23.26 30.07 12.52
N VAL A 401 23.86 29.57 13.60
CA VAL A 401 24.07 28.13 13.80
C VAL A 401 22.76 27.55 14.35
N PRO A 402 22.02 26.73 13.59
CA PRO A 402 20.69 26.27 13.99
C PRO A 402 20.74 25.32 15.19
N LYS A 403 19.70 25.33 16.04
CA LYS A 403 19.60 24.47 17.23
C LYS A 403 19.30 23.00 16.87
N ILE A 404 18.38 22.80 15.93
CA ILE A 404 18.05 21.50 15.34
C ILE A 404 18.00 21.59 13.81
N TYR A 405 18.31 20.46 13.16
CA TYR A 405 17.90 20.17 11.78
C TYR A 405 16.68 19.25 11.83
N TYR A 406 15.77 19.40 10.88
CA TYR A 406 14.61 18.54 10.70
C TYR A 406 14.44 18.13 9.24
N ARG A 407 13.85 16.96 9.02
CA ARG A 407 13.45 16.46 7.70
C ARG A 407 12.04 15.90 7.78
N VAL A 408 11.08 16.63 7.21
CA VAL A 408 9.70 16.17 7.00
C VAL A 408 9.69 15.31 5.74
N VAL A 409 9.11 14.11 5.82
CA VAL A 409 8.96 13.17 4.71
C VAL A 409 7.49 12.76 4.62
N ILE A 410 6.83 12.98 3.48
CA ILE A 410 5.41 12.63 3.28
C ILE A 410 5.25 11.86 1.96
N ASP A 411 4.61 10.69 2.01
CA ASP A 411 4.27 9.93 0.80
C ASP A 411 3.13 10.61 0.02
N ARG A 412 3.34 10.82 -1.28
CA ARG A 412 2.37 11.47 -2.16
C ARG A 412 1.09 10.64 -2.36
N VAL A 413 1.15 9.32 -2.22
CA VAL A 413 0.00 8.43 -2.48
C VAL A 413 -0.88 8.27 -1.24
N THR A 414 -0.32 7.81 -0.13
CA THR A 414 -1.07 7.55 1.12
C THR A 414 -1.27 8.79 1.98
N ARG A 415 -0.43 9.83 1.79
CA ARG A 415 -0.27 10.99 2.68
C ARG A 415 0.13 10.63 4.12
N GLN A 416 0.70 9.44 4.35
CA GLN A 416 1.42 9.18 5.60
C GLN A 416 2.70 10.00 5.63
N GLY A 417 3.05 10.58 6.78
CA GLY A 417 4.25 11.41 6.91
C GLY A 417 4.93 11.32 8.27
N ILE A 418 6.21 11.65 8.32
CA ILE A 418 7.03 11.63 9.54
C ILE A 418 8.03 12.78 9.53
N VAL A 419 8.45 13.24 10.71
CA VAL A 419 9.56 14.19 10.86
C VAL A 419 10.71 13.51 11.58
N LEU A 420 11.90 13.55 11.00
CA LEU A 420 13.15 13.13 11.64
C LEU A 420 13.93 14.38 12.06
N ILE A 421 14.45 14.39 13.28
CA ILE A 421 15.03 15.59 13.90
C ILE A 421 16.38 15.24 14.53
N GLY A 422 17.37 16.12 14.35
CA GLY A 422 18.72 15.96 14.90
C GLY A 422 19.24 17.24 15.56
N VAL A 423 19.86 17.08 16.73
CA VAL A 423 20.41 18.16 17.56
C VAL A 423 21.78 18.60 17.06
N ASN A 424 21.89 19.86 16.66
CA ASN A 424 23.11 20.46 16.15
C ASN A 424 23.91 21.15 17.28
N ASN A 425 24.21 20.39 18.34
CA ASN A 425 25.08 20.83 19.43
C ASN A 425 25.78 19.63 20.10
N PRO A 426 27.01 19.25 19.70
CA PRO A 426 27.75 18.14 20.30
C PRO A 426 28.27 18.45 21.72
N HIS A 427 28.10 19.68 22.21
CA HIS A 427 28.46 20.11 23.56
C HIS A 427 27.26 20.13 24.53
N ALA A 428 26.04 19.92 24.04
CA ALA A 428 24.85 19.88 24.88
C ALA A 428 24.80 18.61 25.73
N THR A 429 24.51 18.77 27.03
CA THR A 429 24.28 17.61 27.91
C THR A 429 22.92 16.95 27.63
N LEU A 430 22.79 15.66 27.96
CA LEU A 430 21.51 14.93 27.83
C LEU A 430 20.36 15.59 28.62
N GLN A 431 20.66 16.33 29.69
CA GLN A 431 19.67 17.12 30.43
C GLN A 431 19.18 18.30 29.58
N GLN A 432 20.09 19.16 29.10
CA GLN A 432 19.74 20.30 28.24
C GLN A 432 19.00 19.86 26.97
N VAL A 433 19.42 18.73 26.35
CA VAL A 433 18.71 18.15 25.21
C VAL A 433 17.24 17.88 25.54
N LYS A 434 16.98 17.20 26.66
CA LYS A 434 15.61 16.87 27.11
C LYS A 434 14.79 18.08 27.54
N GLU A 435 15.43 19.11 28.08
CA GLU A 435 14.76 20.31 28.60
C GLU A 435 14.52 21.38 27.53
N GLU A 436 15.36 21.46 26.47
CA GLU A 436 15.34 22.57 25.52
C GLU A 436 15.40 22.22 24.02
N TYR A 437 15.61 20.95 23.64
CA TYR A 437 15.80 20.53 22.24
C TYR A 437 14.75 19.52 21.73
N ILE A 438 13.98 18.88 22.62
CA ILE A 438 12.85 18.02 22.25
C ILE A 438 11.58 18.88 22.13
N ILE A 439 11.05 19.04 20.91
CA ILE A 439 9.92 19.95 20.64
C ILE A 439 8.59 19.24 20.31
N CYS A 440 8.57 17.91 20.34
CA CYS A 440 7.41 17.07 20.03
C CYS A 440 7.58 15.65 20.63
N GLU A 441 6.54 14.82 20.63
CA GLU A 441 6.56 13.44 21.16
C GLU A 441 7.53 12.57 20.36
N ASP A 442 8.60 12.11 21.01
CA ASP A 442 9.59 11.22 20.41
C ASP A 442 9.01 9.82 20.17
N ILE A 443 8.72 9.55 18.90
CA ILE A 443 8.28 8.25 18.37
C ILE A 443 9.42 7.50 17.66
N GLY A 444 10.67 7.96 17.78
CA GLY A 444 11.83 7.37 17.09
C GLY A 444 12.12 5.92 17.47
N ASP A 445 11.73 5.48 18.67
CA ASP A 445 11.86 4.09 19.14
C ASP A 445 10.85 3.14 18.47
N LYS A 446 9.85 3.67 17.74
CA LYS A 446 8.85 2.90 16.98
C LYS A 446 9.28 2.64 15.53
N ILE A 447 10.48 3.08 15.13
CA ILE A 447 11.01 3.03 13.77
C ILE A 447 12.08 1.93 13.68
N ASP A 448 11.88 0.95 12.82
CA ASP A 448 12.82 -0.16 12.58
C ASP A 448 13.77 0.07 11.39
N TRP A 449 13.31 0.84 10.39
CA TRP A 449 14.01 1.05 9.12
C TRP A 449 15.18 2.03 9.17
N LEU A 450 15.33 2.81 10.25
CA LEU A 450 16.33 3.88 10.38
C LEU A 450 17.49 3.46 11.29
N GLN A 451 18.70 3.42 10.71
CA GLN A 451 19.89 2.83 11.35
C GLN A 451 20.86 3.90 11.89
N TRP A 452 20.35 4.66 12.88
CA TRP A 452 21.04 5.69 13.67
C TRP A 452 21.44 5.21 15.08
N ASP A 453 22.32 5.95 15.76
CA ASP A 453 22.48 5.85 17.22
C ASP A 453 21.88 7.11 17.85
N LYS A 454 20.55 7.09 18.00
CA LYS A 454 19.76 8.28 18.33
C LYS A 454 20.13 8.94 19.67
N ASN A 455 20.79 8.22 20.58
CA ASN A 455 21.20 8.74 21.89
C ASN A 455 22.64 9.27 21.90
N ASP A 456 23.41 9.12 20.81
CA ASP A 456 24.76 9.66 20.70
C ASP A 456 24.73 11.19 20.56
N LEU A 457 25.00 11.88 21.68
CA LEU A 457 25.07 13.35 21.77
C LEU A 457 26.14 13.93 20.82
N HIS A 458 27.27 13.24 20.66
CA HIS A 458 28.41 13.70 19.87
C HIS A 458 28.12 13.59 18.36
N LYS A 459 27.43 12.53 17.93
CA LYS A 459 26.88 12.40 16.58
C LYS A 459 25.54 13.13 16.37
N GLY A 460 25.15 13.99 17.32
CA GLY A 460 23.88 14.71 17.36
C GLY A 460 22.73 13.81 17.85
N TYR A 461 22.22 14.11 19.04
CA TYR A 461 21.03 13.44 19.57
C TYR A 461 19.88 13.54 18.56
N SER A 462 19.19 12.44 18.30
CA SER A 462 18.18 12.39 17.24
C SER A 462 16.88 11.79 17.74
N TYR A 463 15.76 12.17 17.13
CA TYR A 463 14.43 11.70 17.47
C TYR A 463 13.48 11.84 16.28
N ALA A 464 12.27 11.30 16.39
CA ALA A 464 11.25 11.43 15.36
C ALA A 464 9.92 11.88 15.95
N CYS A 465 9.09 12.55 15.14
CA CYS A 465 7.77 13.05 15.53
C CYS A 465 6.74 12.84 14.41
N SER A 466 5.45 12.88 14.78
CA SER A 466 4.38 13.03 13.79
C SER A 466 4.36 14.45 13.22
N VAL A 467 4.04 14.61 11.93
CA VAL A 467 3.98 15.92 11.26
C VAL A 467 3.02 16.89 11.97
N PRO A 468 1.79 16.49 12.40
CA PRO A 468 0.86 17.38 13.10
C PRO A 468 1.25 17.75 14.54
N ASP A 469 2.29 17.13 15.10
CA ASP A 469 2.85 17.48 16.41
C ASP A 469 4.03 18.44 16.27
N PHE A 470 4.98 18.11 15.40
CA PHE A 470 6.10 18.99 15.04
C PHE A 470 5.62 20.37 14.54
N LEU A 471 4.60 20.40 13.67
CA LEU A 471 3.99 21.64 13.15
C LEU A 471 3.21 22.44 14.20
N ARG A 472 3.16 22.03 15.48
CA ARG A 472 2.69 22.90 16.57
C ARG A 472 3.73 23.95 16.94
N VAL A 473 5.01 23.59 16.85
CA VAL A 473 6.16 24.45 17.21
C VAL A 473 6.79 25.10 15.99
N VAL A 474 7.14 24.30 14.97
CA VAL A 474 7.76 24.85 13.74
C VAL A 474 6.68 25.36 12.80
N LYS A 475 6.71 26.67 12.54
CA LYS A 475 5.72 27.36 11.69
C LYS A 475 6.28 27.85 10.36
N ASP A 476 7.59 27.90 10.21
CA ASP A 476 8.38 28.35 9.04
C ASP A 476 8.23 27.43 7.80
N LEU A 477 7.12 26.70 7.68
CA LEU A 477 6.83 25.72 6.63
C LEU A 477 5.48 26.05 5.96
N PRO A 478 5.24 25.56 4.73
CA PRO A 478 3.95 25.70 4.06
C PRO A 478 2.94 24.70 4.66
N VAL A 479 2.42 25.01 5.85
CA VAL A 479 1.59 24.09 6.68
C VAL A 479 0.46 23.42 5.88
N GLU A 480 -0.17 24.14 4.94
CA GLU A 480 -1.27 23.64 4.10
C GLU A 480 -0.86 22.52 3.12
N SER A 481 0.41 22.45 2.69
CA SER A 481 0.89 21.33 1.86
C SER A 481 1.35 20.11 2.66
N LEU A 482 1.39 20.21 4.00
CA LEU A 482 1.93 19.21 4.91
C LEU A 482 0.87 18.41 5.68
N GLU A 483 -0.39 18.42 5.22
CA GLU A 483 -1.44 17.56 5.79
C GLU A 483 -1.12 16.07 5.61
N THR A 484 -1.29 15.29 6.69
CA THR A 484 -0.97 13.85 6.73
C THR A 484 -2.12 13.00 7.29
N THR A 485 -2.31 11.81 6.74
CA THR A 485 -3.33 10.81 7.13
C THR A 485 -2.89 9.86 8.25
N GLY A 486 -1.59 9.81 8.55
CA GLY A 486 -0.98 8.88 9.52
C GLY A 486 0.53 9.06 9.57
N VAL A 487 1.22 8.25 10.39
CA VAL A 487 2.69 8.33 10.51
C VAL A 487 3.39 7.37 9.55
N LEU A 488 4.32 7.89 8.74
CA LEU A 488 5.04 7.10 7.75
C LEU A 488 5.97 6.07 8.41
N GLY A 489 5.75 4.79 8.10
CA GLY A 489 6.65 3.71 8.51
C GLY A 489 6.58 3.29 9.97
N ILE A 490 5.45 3.53 10.66
CA ILE A 490 5.18 2.96 11.99
C ILE A 490 3.94 2.05 11.91
N ASN A 491 4.14 0.74 12.05
CA ASN A 491 3.06 -0.26 12.07
C ASN A 491 2.47 -0.45 13.49
N GLU A 492 2.07 0.63 14.17
CA GLU A 492 1.23 0.48 15.36
C GLU A 492 -0.20 0.13 14.93
N VAL A 493 -0.72 -1.02 15.38
CA VAL A 493 -2.16 -1.27 15.41
C VAL A 493 -2.78 -0.20 16.30
N GLY A 494 -3.40 0.79 15.68
CA GLY A 494 -4.06 1.88 16.37
C GLY A 494 -5.32 1.34 17.02
N CYS A 495 -6.35 1.10 16.22
CA CYS A 495 -7.69 0.83 16.71
C CYS A 495 -8.16 -0.55 16.28
N SER A 496 -9.02 -1.15 17.10
CA SER A 496 -9.72 -2.36 16.69
C SER A 496 -11.12 -2.47 17.31
N PHE A 497 -11.99 -3.18 16.61
CA PHE A 497 -13.31 -3.59 17.09
C PHE A 497 -13.76 -4.88 16.42
N ARG A 498 -14.51 -5.70 17.14
CA ARG A 498 -15.02 -7.00 16.67
C ARG A 498 -16.42 -6.88 16.10
N VAL A 499 -16.60 -7.44 14.90
CA VAL A 499 -17.90 -7.61 14.22
C VAL A 499 -18.91 -8.33 15.12
N SER A 500 -18.44 -9.30 15.90
CA SER A 500 -19.23 -9.95 16.95
C SER A 500 -18.62 -9.64 18.32
N GLY A 501 -19.27 -8.75 19.07
CA GLY A 501 -18.90 -8.36 20.44
C GLY A 501 -19.06 -6.87 20.69
N ASP A 502 -18.42 -6.05 19.86
CA ASP A 502 -18.20 -4.63 20.18
C ASP A 502 -19.19 -3.69 19.47
N LEU A 503 -19.94 -4.21 18.48
CA LEU A 503 -20.96 -3.45 17.75
C LEU A 503 -22.21 -3.23 18.61
N LYS A 504 -22.67 -1.98 18.70
CA LYS A 504 -23.90 -1.58 19.37
C LYS A 504 -25.03 -1.37 18.36
N ASP A 505 -26.01 -2.26 18.39
CA ASP A 505 -27.19 -2.16 17.52
C ASP A 505 -28.15 -1.04 17.94
N PRO A 506 -28.75 -0.28 16.99
CA PRO A 506 -28.54 -0.35 15.54
C PRO A 506 -27.19 0.23 15.12
N ALA A 507 -26.35 -0.60 14.51
CA ALA A 507 -25.02 -0.22 14.08
C ALA A 507 -25.06 0.66 12.81
N PRO A 508 -24.12 1.61 12.66
CA PRO A 508 -23.97 2.35 11.40
C PRO A 508 -23.45 1.45 10.27
N LEU A 509 -23.47 1.99 9.06
CA LEU A 509 -22.73 1.42 7.94
C LEU A 509 -21.25 1.79 8.10
N PHE A 510 -20.36 0.81 8.06
CA PHE A 510 -18.90 1.02 8.16
C PHE A 510 -18.26 0.97 6.78
N ALA A 511 -17.62 2.07 6.39
CA ALA A 511 -16.96 2.25 5.10
C ALA A 511 -15.53 2.80 5.26
N LYS A 512 -14.70 2.61 4.23
CA LYS A 512 -13.40 3.28 4.12
C LYS A 512 -13.62 4.80 4.01
N ALA A 513 -12.82 5.63 4.68
CA ALA A 513 -13.05 7.07 4.61
C ALA A 513 -12.85 7.61 3.18
N GLY A 514 -13.80 8.45 2.74
CA GLY A 514 -13.77 9.08 1.42
C GLY A 514 -14.20 8.19 0.24
N VAL A 515 -14.47 6.90 0.46
CA VAL A 515 -14.83 5.94 -0.60
C VAL A 515 -16.16 5.25 -0.27
N TYR A 516 -16.97 4.92 -1.28
CA TYR A 516 -18.22 4.18 -1.10
C TYR A 516 -18.01 2.65 -1.06
N ASP A 517 -16.93 2.23 -0.38
CA ASP A 517 -16.52 0.84 -0.17
C ASP A 517 -16.83 0.40 1.27
N TRP A 518 -17.36 -0.81 1.44
CA TRP A 518 -17.47 -1.43 2.77
C TRP A 518 -16.10 -1.64 3.42
N LEU A 519 -16.05 -1.49 4.74
CA LEU A 519 -14.90 -1.88 5.53
C LEU A 519 -14.82 -3.42 5.61
N VAL A 520 -13.65 -4.01 5.36
CA VAL A 520 -13.46 -5.48 5.38
C VAL A 520 -12.60 -5.86 6.58
N PRO A 521 -13.12 -6.63 7.55
CA PRO A 521 -12.34 -7.10 8.71
C PRO A 521 -11.40 -8.25 8.35
N GLN A 522 -10.46 -8.53 9.26
CA GLN A 522 -9.61 -9.72 9.25
C GLN A 522 -10.43 -11.02 9.38
N PRO A 523 -9.91 -12.19 8.94
CA PRO A 523 -10.63 -13.48 8.99
C PRO A 523 -11.21 -13.87 10.36
N ASN A 524 -10.62 -13.36 11.45
CA ASN A 524 -11.05 -13.58 12.83
C ASN A 524 -12.20 -12.65 13.30
N GLY A 525 -12.75 -11.82 12.41
CA GLY A 525 -13.83 -10.87 12.71
C GLY A 525 -13.39 -9.60 13.46
N LEU A 526 -12.09 -9.31 13.49
CA LEU A 526 -11.53 -8.06 14.01
C LEU A 526 -11.37 -7.08 12.84
N VAL A 527 -11.97 -5.90 12.94
CA VAL A 527 -11.50 -4.73 12.20
C VAL A 527 -10.29 -4.20 12.94
N GLU A 528 -9.19 -3.94 12.21
CA GLU A 528 -8.00 -3.25 12.71
C GLU A 528 -7.76 -2.03 11.82
N LEU A 529 -7.30 -0.93 12.43
CA LEU A 529 -7.01 0.35 11.78
C LEU A 529 -5.67 0.88 12.29
N SER A 530 -4.87 1.43 11.40
CA SER A 530 -3.58 2.06 11.68
C SER A 530 -3.78 3.35 12.48
N TYR A 531 -2.77 3.79 13.24
CA TYR A 531 -2.83 5.12 13.88
C TYR A 531 -3.02 6.23 12.82
N GLY A 532 -4.03 7.08 13.01
CA GLY A 532 -4.45 8.12 12.05
C GLY A 532 -5.50 7.67 11.02
N GLU A 533 -5.60 6.36 10.74
CA GLU A 533 -6.47 5.82 9.68
C GLU A 533 -7.95 6.18 9.91
N ALA A 534 -8.59 6.73 8.89
CA ALA A 534 -9.95 7.22 8.98
C ALA A 534 -10.98 6.20 8.46
N ILE A 535 -12.10 6.10 9.18
CA ILE A 535 -13.29 5.37 8.74
C ILE A 535 -14.50 6.30 8.63
N ASP A 536 -15.33 6.03 7.64
CA ASP A 536 -16.62 6.71 7.46
C ASP A 536 -17.75 5.84 8.02
N MET A 537 -18.55 6.42 8.91
CA MET A 537 -19.75 5.81 9.46
C MET A 537 -21.00 6.53 8.97
N TYR A 538 -22.04 5.78 8.59
CA TYR A 538 -23.29 6.34 8.08
C TYR A 538 -24.55 5.84 8.80
N CYS A 539 -25.51 6.74 8.99
CA CYS A 539 -26.87 6.46 9.47
C CYS A 539 -27.89 7.14 8.54
N SER A 540 -28.95 6.43 8.13
CA SER A 540 -29.94 6.97 7.18
C SER A 540 -30.75 8.17 7.71
N ASN A 541 -30.93 8.27 9.03
CA ASN A 541 -31.68 9.35 9.68
C ASN A 541 -30.79 10.20 10.59
N SER A 542 -30.21 9.60 11.64
CA SER A 542 -29.31 10.26 12.59
C SER A 542 -28.49 9.23 13.37
N PHE A 543 -27.29 9.60 13.81
CA PHE A 543 -26.66 8.98 14.99
C PHE A 543 -27.41 9.36 16.28
N VAL A 544 -27.17 8.61 17.35
CA VAL A 544 -27.56 9.02 18.72
C VAL A 544 -26.50 9.95 19.33
N LYS A 545 -26.74 10.44 20.57
CA LYS A 545 -25.74 11.22 21.33
C LYS A 545 -24.39 10.51 21.38
N PRO A 546 -23.28 11.20 21.05
CA PRO A 546 -23.14 12.66 20.96
C PRO A 546 -23.37 13.28 19.56
N PHE A 547 -23.66 12.50 18.52
CA PHE A 547 -23.69 12.96 17.12
C PHE A 547 -25.13 13.17 16.58
N GLU A 548 -26.03 13.70 17.40
CA GLU A 548 -27.42 13.97 16.99
C GLU A 548 -27.48 14.87 15.75
N ASN A 549 -28.47 14.63 14.88
CA ASN A 549 -28.68 15.28 13.58
C ASN A 549 -27.61 15.01 12.51
N HIS A 550 -26.60 14.19 12.77
CA HIS A 550 -25.59 13.80 11.77
C HIS A 550 -26.01 12.50 11.07
N THR A 551 -25.88 12.44 9.75
CA THR A 551 -26.06 11.21 8.93
C THR A 551 -24.74 10.56 8.51
N LYS A 552 -23.63 11.31 8.58
CA LYS A 552 -22.25 10.86 8.38
C LYS A 552 -21.40 11.30 9.57
N VAL A 553 -20.49 10.44 10.03
CA VAL A 553 -19.36 10.80 10.90
C VAL A 553 -18.10 10.18 10.32
N THR A 554 -17.06 10.99 10.08
CA THR A 554 -15.71 10.51 9.78
C THR A 554 -14.93 10.48 11.08
N ALA A 555 -14.31 9.33 11.39
CA ALA A 555 -13.60 9.11 12.65
C ALA A 555 -12.17 8.63 12.37
N TYR A 556 -11.19 9.39 12.85
CA TYR A 556 -9.76 9.08 12.70
C TYR A 556 -9.33 8.19 13.86
N CYS A 557 -8.62 7.12 13.55
CA CYS A 557 -8.13 6.20 14.56
C CYS A 557 -7.04 6.83 15.44
N LEU A 558 -7.09 6.57 16.74
CA LEU A 558 -6.00 6.82 17.68
C LEU A 558 -5.45 5.50 18.26
N LYS A 559 -6.03 4.99 19.36
CA LYS A 559 -5.56 3.76 20.01
C LYS A 559 -6.65 2.98 20.73
N GLY A 560 -6.64 1.65 20.59
CA GLY A 560 -7.60 0.72 21.18
C GLY A 560 -9.00 0.89 20.58
N SER A 561 -9.92 1.46 21.34
CA SER A 561 -11.28 1.79 20.87
C SER A 561 -11.53 3.30 20.86
N ASN A 562 -10.47 4.12 20.83
CA ASN A 562 -10.56 5.58 20.89
C ASN A 562 -10.28 6.21 19.53
N TYR A 563 -11.12 7.16 19.14
CA TYR A 563 -11.13 7.83 17.84
C TYR A 563 -11.18 9.35 18.04
N LEU A 564 -10.62 10.09 17.08
CA LEU A 564 -10.73 11.54 16.99
C LEU A 564 -11.85 11.91 16.00
N VAL A 565 -12.78 12.78 16.43
CA VAL A 565 -13.77 13.43 15.57
C VAL A 565 -13.77 14.91 15.90
N THR A 566 -13.49 15.77 14.91
CA THR A 566 -13.48 17.24 15.06
C THR A 566 -12.69 17.71 16.31
N ASN A 567 -11.44 17.23 16.42
CA ASN A 567 -10.52 17.50 17.53
C ASN A 567 -11.02 17.10 18.93
N LYS A 568 -11.96 16.15 19.03
CA LYS A 568 -12.43 15.57 20.29
C LYS A 568 -12.33 14.05 20.29
N TYR A 569 -12.04 13.49 21.46
CA TYR A 569 -11.89 12.05 21.69
C TYR A 569 -13.24 11.40 21.94
N TYR A 570 -13.51 10.30 21.24
CA TYR A 570 -14.71 9.47 21.41
C TYR A 570 -14.34 8.00 21.46
N ASN A 571 -15.09 7.22 22.23
CA ASN A 571 -14.97 5.77 22.23
C ASN A 571 -15.84 5.16 21.13
N PHE A 572 -15.45 4.02 20.57
CA PHE A 572 -16.20 3.31 19.53
C PHE A 572 -17.69 3.10 19.89
N SER A 573 -17.99 2.83 21.16
CA SER A 573 -19.36 2.66 21.68
C SER A 573 -20.25 3.91 21.59
N ASN A 574 -19.68 5.09 21.29
CA ASN A 574 -20.44 6.32 21.02
C ASN A 574 -21.12 6.31 19.62
N PHE A 575 -20.64 5.50 18.67
CA PHE A 575 -21.17 5.46 17.31
C PHE A 575 -22.30 4.43 17.16
N SER A 576 -23.55 4.89 17.20
CA SER A 576 -24.74 4.06 16.94
C SER A 576 -25.86 4.89 16.32
N CYS A 577 -26.70 4.29 15.48
CA CYS A 577 -27.80 4.98 14.80
C CYS A 577 -29.07 5.03 15.66
N SER A 578 -29.92 6.04 15.43
CA SER A 578 -31.24 6.13 16.08
C SER A 578 -32.23 5.05 15.61
N ALA A 579 -31.98 4.47 14.43
CA ALA A 579 -32.71 3.35 13.83
C ALA A 579 -31.78 2.55 12.92
N TRP A 580 -32.17 1.34 12.55
CA TRP A 580 -31.45 0.55 11.53
C TRP A 580 -31.37 1.32 10.21
N PRO A 581 -30.17 1.43 9.58
CA PRO A 581 -30.03 2.00 8.25
C PRO A 581 -30.99 1.38 7.23
N THR A 582 -31.59 2.22 6.39
CA THR A 582 -32.57 1.85 5.39
C THR A 582 -31.88 1.42 4.09
N TYR A 583 -32.08 0.17 3.70
CA TYR A 583 -31.64 -0.37 2.41
C TYR A 583 -32.69 -0.12 1.32
N THR A 584 -32.26 -0.18 0.06
CA THR A 584 -33.12 -0.06 -1.12
C THR A 584 -32.59 -0.98 -2.25
N ALA A 585 -33.49 -1.35 -3.17
CA ALA A 585 -33.15 -1.97 -4.44
C ALA A 585 -33.48 -0.94 -5.54
N ARG A 586 -32.60 -0.78 -6.53
CA ARG A 586 -32.80 0.17 -7.65
C ARG A 586 -32.54 -0.51 -9.00
N ARG A 587 -33.39 -0.22 -9.98
CA ARG A 587 -33.11 -0.47 -11.40
C ARG A 587 -31.91 0.38 -11.83
N THR A 588 -31.06 -0.16 -12.70
CA THR A 588 -29.88 0.54 -13.22
C THR A 588 -30.01 0.92 -14.69
N GLY A 589 -30.99 0.38 -15.40
CA GLY A 589 -31.10 0.50 -16.86
C GLY A 589 -30.10 -0.36 -17.62
N ARG A 590 -29.25 -1.13 -16.92
CA ARG A 590 -28.36 -2.13 -17.52
C ARG A 590 -29.16 -3.41 -17.71
N GLN A 591 -29.25 -3.92 -18.94
CA GLN A 591 -29.78 -5.27 -19.15
C GLN A 591 -28.80 -6.32 -18.62
N CYS A 592 -29.33 -7.48 -18.22
CA CYS A 592 -28.56 -8.64 -17.80
C CYS A 592 -29.03 -9.89 -18.56
N ASN A 593 -28.17 -10.89 -18.65
CA ASN A 593 -28.45 -12.04 -19.51
C ASN A 593 -29.61 -12.89 -18.95
N GLY A 594 -30.69 -13.00 -19.71
CA GLY A 594 -31.96 -13.61 -19.29
C GLY A 594 -32.88 -12.72 -18.44
N GLY A 595 -32.51 -11.47 -18.11
CA GLY A 595 -33.31 -10.56 -17.28
C GLY A 595 -33.66 -9.23 -17.96
N THR A 596 -34.57 -8.48 -17.35
CA THR A 596 -35.01 -7.17 -17.83
C THR A 596 -34.12 -6.03 -17.35
N ASP A 597 -33.62 -6.10 -16.10
CA ASP A 597 -32.72 -5.11 -15.50
C ASP A 597 -31.78 -5.77 -14.48
N LEU A 598 -30.54 -5.27 -14.41
CA LEU A 598 -29.58 -5.59 -13.37
C LEU A 598 -29.79 -4.64 -12.18
N LEU A 599 -30.55 -5.10 -11.19
CA LEU A 599 -30.90 -4.31 -10.01
C LEU A 599 -29.73 -4.25 -9.03
N GLU A 600 -29.43 -3.06 -8.52
CA GLU A 600 -28.48 -2.86 -7.42
C GLU A 600 -29.20 -2.82 -6.08
N VAL A 601 -28.77 -3.63 -5.11
CA VAL A 601 -29.25 -3.55 -3.72
C VAL A 601 -28.17 -2.94 -2.84
N GLY A 602 -28.53 -2.01 -1.97
CA GLY A 602 -27.59 -1.29 -1.11
C GLY A 602 -28.20 -0.14 -0.33
N PHE A 603 -27.35 0.83 0.06
CA PHE A 603 -27.70 1.95 0.91
C PHE A 603 -27.31 3.28 0.27
N LYS A 604 -28.27 4.19 0.08
CA LYS A 604 -28.00 5.57 -0.35
C LYS A 604 -27.33 6.34 0.79
N VAL A 605 -26.14 6.89 0.56
CA VAL A 605 -25.34 7.60 1.57
C VAL A 605 -24.73 8.89 1.02
N SER A 606 -25.17 10.03 1.55
CA SER A 606 -24.74 11.36 1.11
C SER A 606 -24.87 11.54 -0.43
N GLN A 607 -23.76 11.54 -1.18
CA GLN A 607 -23.73 11.64 -2.65
C GLN A 607 -23.55 10.30 -3.38
N GLY A 608 -23.42 9.17 -2.67
CA GLY A 608 -23.11 7.86 -3.24
C GLY A 608 -24.04 6.74 -2.77
N PHE A 609 -23.60 5.50 -3.02
CA PHE A 609 -24.36 4.28 -2.78
C PHE A 609 -23.43 3.16 -2.31
N LEU A 610 -23.61 2.67 -1.08
CA LEU A 610 -22.93 1.49 -0.57
C LEU A 610 -23.69 0.25 -1.05
N GLN A 611 -23.28 -0.29 -2.19
CA GLN A 611 -23.87 -1.47 -2.83
C GLN A 611 -23.53 -2.75 -2.03
N THR A 612 -24.50 -3.63 -1.81
CA THR A 612 -24.28 -4.96 -1.21
C THR A 612 -24.19 -6.08 -2.26
N MET A 613 -24.97 -6.02 -3.34
CA MET A 613 -25.09 -7.06 -4.37
C MET A 613 -25.75 -6.52 -5.65
N ASP A 614 -25.52 -7.19 -6.79
CA ASP A 614 -26.26 -7.03 -8.05
C ASP A 614 -27.25 -8.19 -8.22
N ILE A 615 -28.43 -7.94 -8.79
CA ILE A 615 -29.51 -8.92 -8.99
C ILE A 615 -30.00 -8.85 -10.42
N CYS A 616 -29.84 -9.91 -11.21
CA CYS A 616 -30.45 -10.00 -12.53
C CYS A 616 -31.89 -10.49 -12.40
N HIS A 617 -32.85 -9.58 -12.58
CA HIS A 617 -34.27 -9.87 -12.44
C HIS A 617 -35.01 -9.67 -13.77
N ASP A 618 -35.97 -10.55 -14.02
CA ASP A 618 -36.89 -10.56 -15.15
C ASP A 618 -38.28 -10.18 -14.62
N GLU A 619 -38.63 -8.90 -14.74
CA GLU A 619 -39.92 -8.35 -14.27
C GLU A 619 -41.11 -8.80 -15.12
N ILE A 620 -40.89 -9.41 -16.30
CA ILE A 620 -41.97 -9.93 -17.16
C ILE A 620 -42.41 -11.31 -16.66
N ASN A 621 -41.45 -12.17 -16.31
CA ASN A 621 -41.71 -13.53 -15.80
C ASN A 621 -41.65 -13.63 -14.26
N GLU A 622 -41.37 -12.52 -13.58
CA GLU A 622 -41.19 -12.37 -12.12
C GLU A 622 -40.14 -13.33 -11.54
N VAL A 623 -39.02 -13.53 -12.25
CA VAL A 623 -37.96 -14.49 -11.92
C VAL A 623 -36.58 -13.84 -11.79
N THR A 624 -35.84 -14.21 -10.75
CA THR A 624 -34.42 -13.82 -10.61
C THR A 624 -33.54 -14.90 -11.23
N ARG A 625 -32.78 -14.53 -12.27
CA ARG A 625 -31.85 -15.44 -12.96
C ARG A 625 -30.63 -15.74 -12.10
N TYR A 626 -29.98 -14.69 -11.61
CA TYR A 626 -28.86 -14.76 -10.69
C TYR A 626 -28.76 -13.54 -9.77
N VAL A 627 -28.05 -13.71 -8.65
CA VAL A 627 -27.58 -12.66 -7.75
C VAL A 627 -26.08 -12.78 -7.60
N HIS A 628 -25.38 -11.69 -7.85
CA HIS A 628 -23.94 -11.55 -7.70
C HIS A 628 -23.59 -10.84 -6.40
N HIS A 629 -22.64 -11.40 -5.65
CA HIS A 629 -22.04 -10.76 -4.48
C HIS A 629 -20.63 -11.31 -4.25
N VAL A 630 -19.84 -10.61 -3.41
CA VAL A 630 -18.45 -10.98 -3.11
C VAL A 630 -18.35 -11.57 -1.71
N LEU A 631 -17.78 -12.77 -1.59
CA LEU A 631 -17.33 -13.31 -0.31
C LEU A 631 -15.86 -12.96 -0.08
N ASN A 632 -15.52 -12.63 1.16
CA ASN A 632 -14.20 -12.20 1.59
C ASN A 632 -13.61 -13.21 2.60
N PRO A 633 -12.31 -13.15 2.92
CA PRO A 633 -11.67 -14.02 3.92
C PRO A 633 -12.35 -14.00 5.30
N SER A 634 -13.08 -12.92 5.61
CA SER A 634 -13.83 -12.70 6.85
C SER A 634 -15.34 -12.95 6.77
N SER A 635 -15.88 -13.46 5.64
CA SER A 635 -17.30 -13.81 5.53
C SER A 635 -17.77 -14.92 6.48
N SER A 636 -16.87 -15.75 7.05
CA SER A 636 -17.23 -16.67 8.16
C SER A 636 -17.32 -15.99 9.54
N ALA A 637 -16.89 -14.74 9.68
CA ALA A 637 -16.86 -13.99 10.93
C ALA A 637 -17.99 -12.94 11.05
N TYR A 638 -19.10 -13.17 10.35
CA TYR A 638 -20.29 -12.30 10.31
C TYR A 638 -20.89 -11.99 11.69
N GLN A 639 -21.58 -10.85 11.78
CA GLN A 639 -22.27 -10.39 12.99
C GLN A 639 -23.40 -11.35 13.38
N ARG A 640 -23.34 -11.88 14.61
CA ARG A 640 -24.32 -12.86 15.11
C ARG A 640 -25.56 -12.18 15.71
N SER A 641 -26.61 -12.97 15.95
CA SER A 641 -27.87 -12.55 16.59
C SER A 641 -28.70 -11.45 15.89
N VAL A 642 -28.28 -10.98 14.71
CA VAL A 642 -28.95 -9.92 13.94
C VAL A 642 -30.40 -10.28 13.59
N THR A 643 -31.34 -9.49 14.11
CA THR A 643 -32.79 -9.65 13.89
C THR A 643 -33.15 -9.64 12.41
N ARG A 644 -33.89 -10.67 11.96
CA ARG A 644 -34.42 -10.76 10.59
C ARG A 644 -35.54 -9.72 10.39
N PRO A 645 -35.53 -8.91 9.31
CA PRO A 645 -36.66 -8.07 8.94
C PRO A 645 -37.76 -8.93 8.28
N ARG A 646 -38.86 -8.29 7.85
CA ARG A 646 -39.78 -8.88 6.87
C ARG A 646 -39.15 -8.82 5.47
N PHE A 647 -39.64 -9.64 4.56
CA PHE A 647 -39.33 -9.46 3.15
C PHE A 647 -40.04 -8.22 2.58
N VAL A 648 -39.52 -7.72 1.45
CA VAL A 648 -40.04 -6.56 0.73
C VAL A 648 -40.16 -6.89 -0.75
N GLU A 649 -41.35 -6.72 -1.31
CA GLU A 649 -41.64 -6.92 -2.74
C GLU A 649 -41.05 -5.84 -3.62
N GLY A 650 -41.11 -4.57 -3.20
CA GLY A 650 -40.83 -3.43 -4.08
C GLY A 650 -41.97 -3.20 -5.08
N ASP A 651 -41.66 -2.59 -6.21
CA ASP A 651 -42.58 -2.43 -7.35
C ASP A 651 -42.42 -3.53 -8.43
N PHE A 652 -41.38 -4.37 -8.31
CA PHE A 652 -40.95 -5.40 -9.27
C PHE A 652 -41.97 -6.52 -9.55
N TYR A 653 -43.03 -6.66 -8.75
CA TYR A 653 -44.00 -7.76 -8.82
C TYR A 653 -45.43 -7.29 -9.19
N ALA A 654 -45.55 -6.22 -9.98
CA ALA A 654 -46.82 -5.65 -10.44
C ALA A 654 -47.87 -5.44 -9.32
N GLY A 655 -47.43 -5.09 -8.11
CA GLY A 655 -48.31 -4.89 -6.93
C GLY A 655 -48.83 -6.17 -6.24
N LYS A 656 -48.36 -7.36 -6.62
CA LYS A 656 -48.71 -8.63 -5.94
C LYS A 656 -48.21 -8.66 -4.49
N ASN A 657 -48.98 -9.26 -3.60
CA ASN A 657 -48.53 -9.65 -2.26
C ASN A 657 -47.80 -11.00 -2.35
N VAL A 658 -46.49 -10.96 -2.59
CA VAL A 658 -45.66 -12.16 -2.80
C VAL A 658 -45.50 -12.95 -1.50
N ASP A 659 -45.44 -12.27 -0.34
CA ASP A 659 -45.39 -12.94 0.98
C ASP A 659 -46.55 -13.95 1.15
N ASN A 660 -47.76 -13.58 0.74
CA ASN A 660 -48.95 -14.44 0.78
C ASN A 660 -48.85 -15.68 -0.15
N LEU A 661 -48.22 -15.57 -1.32
CA LEU A 661 -48.04 -16.69 -2.26
C LEU A 661 -47.21 -17.83 -1.63
N TYR A 662 -46.26 -17.46 -0.77
CA TYR A 662 -45.45 -18.40 0.01
C TYR A 662 -46.19 -19.01 1.22
N THR A 663 -47.45 -18.68 1.49
CA THR A 663 -48.22 -19.39 2.52
C THR A 663 -48.59 -20.80 2.03
N LYS A 664 -48.49 -21.82 2.89
CA LYS A 664 -48.78 -23.22 2.53
C LYS A 664 -50.21 -23.41 1.98
N VAL A 665 -51.16 -22.61 2.49
CA VAL A 665 -52.55 -22.58 2.01
C VAL A 665 -52.63 -22.06 0.58
N GLN A 666 -51.88 -21.02 0.22
CA GLN A 666 -51.86 -20.50 -1.14
C GLN A 666 -51.08 -21.41 -2.10
N GLN A 667 -49.92 -21.93 -1.67
CA GLN A 667 -49.17 -22.95 -2.42
C GLN A 667 -50.07 -24.14 -2.80
N ASN A 668 -50.74 -24.74 -1.81
CA ASN A 668 -51.59 -25.92 -2.07
C ASN A 668 -52.74 -25.60 -3.03
N LYS A 669 -53.38 -24.42 -2.92
CA LYS A 669 -54.40 -23.97 -3.89
C LYS A 669 -53.83 -23.82 -5.31
N THR A 670 -52.71 -23.09 -5.45
CA THR A 670 -52.10 -22.84 -6.76
C THR A 670 -51.65 -24.15 -7.40
N ILE A 671 -50.92 -25.01 -6.69
CA ILE A 671 -50.45 -26.29 -7.22
C ILE A 671 -51.61 -27.26 -7.51
N SER A 672 -52.66 -27.29 -6.67
CA SER A 672 -53.86 -28.10 -6.98
C SER A 672 -54.56 -27.65 -8.27
N SER A 673 -54.55 -26.34 -8.55
CA SER A 673 -55.10 -25.79 -9.80
C SER A 673 -54.25 -26.15 -11.03
N ILE A 674 -52.93 -26.27 -10.88
CA ILE A 674 -52.01 -26.69 -11.95
C ILE A 674 -52.17 -28.19 -12.24
N LEU A 675 -52.28 -29.03 -11.20
CA LEU A 675 -52.32 -30.49 -11.34
C LEU A 675 -53.73 -31.07 -11.58
N GLY A 676 -54.78 -30.25 -11.47
CA GLY A 676 -56.18 -30.69 -11.62
C GLY A 676 -56.66 -31.66 -10.52
N MET A 677 -55.96 -31.71 -9.38
CA MET A 677 -56.18 -32.64 -8.28
C MET A 677 -55.76 -32.03 -6.94
N ASP A 678 -56.12 -32.65 -5.81
CA ASP A 678 -55.62 -32.23 -4.49
C ASP A 678 -54.10 -32.43 -4.39
N ALA A 679 -53.36 -31.34 -4.28
CA ALA A 679 -51.91 -31.33 -4.13
C ALA A 679 -51.44 -31.53 -2.67
N SER A 680 -52.36 -31.61 -1.69
CA SER A 680 -52.04 -31.84 -0.27
C SER A 680 -51.04 -32.98 -0.02
N PRO A 681 -51.06 -34.14 -0.73
CA PRO A 681 -50.11 -35.22 -0.53
C PRO A 681 -48.63 -34.87 -0.82
N TYR A 682 -48.35 -33.80 -1.56
CA TYR A 682 -46.98 -33.31 -1.78
C TYR A 682 -46.45 -32.48 -0.61
N PHE A 683 -47.34 -31.99 0.28
CA PHE A 683 -46.96 -31.15 1.42
C PHE A 683 -46.89 -31.96 2.72
N ASN A 684 -45.83 -31.78 3.50
CA ASN A 684 -45.64 -32.47 4.78
C ASN A 684 -44.80 -31.65 5.76
N ASP A 685 -45.47 -31.07 6.75
CA ASP A 685 -44.88 -30.19 7.76
C ASP A 685 -43.83 -30.90 8.63
N SER A 686 -44.04 -32.17 8.97
CA SER A 686 -43.16 -32.96 9.85
C SER A 686 -41.76 -33.19 9.28
N ILE A 687 -41.59 -33.03 7.95
CA ILE A 687 -40.32 -33.16 7.23
C ILE A 687 -39.99 -31.94 6.37
N ASN A 688 -40.65 -30.80 6.60
CA ASN A 688 -40.46 -29.54 5.86
C ASN A 688 -40.66 -29.61 4.34
N LEU A 689 -41.60 -30.44 3.87
CA LEU A 689 -42.08 -30.39 2.49
C LEU A 689 -43.12 -29.28 2.33
N TYR A 690 -42.62 -28.07 2.10
CA TYR A 690 -43.33 -26.89 1.62
C TYR A 690 -42.31 -25.96 0.97
N MET A 691 -42.73 -25.07 0.07
CA MET A 691 -41.83 -24.08 -0.51
C MET A 691 -41.64 -22.89 0.44
N ALA A 692 -40.42 -22.39 0.48
CA ALA A 692 -39.97 -21.28 1.29
C ALA A 692 -39.14 -20.30 0.45
N ARG A 693 -38.82 -19.16 1.06
CA ARG A 693 -38.16 -18.02 0.42
C ARG A 693 -36.65 -18.26 0.41
N GLY A 694 -36.21 -19.16 -0.46
CA GLY A 694 -34.80 -19.52 -0.64
C GLY A 694 -34.03 -18.32 -1.16
N HIS A 695 -33.06 -17.84 -0.38
CA HIS A 695 -32.20 -16.73 -0.75
C HIS A 695 -31.21 -17.15 -1.85
N MET A 696 -30.83 -16.19 -2.71
CA MET A 696 -29.72 -16.37 -3.66
C MET A 696 -28.39 -15.94 -3.02
N ALA A 697 -28.28 -14.66 -2.62
CA ALA A 697 -27.24 -14.21 -1.70
C ALA A 697 -27.73 -14.42 -0.26
N ALA A 698 -27.06 -15.30 0.49
CA ALA A 698 -27.55 -15.75 1.79
C ALA A 698 -27.38 -14.65 2.84
N LYS A 699 -28.30 -14.59 3.83
CA LYS A 699 -28.25 -13.59 4.92
C LYS A 699 -26.85 -13.45 5.53
N ILE A 700 -26.17 -14.58 5.76
CA ILE A 700 -24.89 -14.66 6.49
C ILE A 700 -23.66 -14.80 5.58
N ASP A 701 -23.82 -14.59 4.26
CA ASP A 701 -22.69 -14.31 3.35
C ASP A 701 -22.11 -12.91 3.63
N PHE A 702 -22.95 -12.02 4.19
CA PHE A 702 -22.62 -10.64 4.51
C PHE A 702 -22.21 -10.43 5.97
N ILE A 703 -21.18 -9.62 6.18
CA ILE A 703 -20.49 -9.48 7.47
C ILE A 703 -21.32 -8.67 8.48
N PHE A 704 -21.60 -7.39 8.20
CA PHE A 704 -22.32 -6.49 9.13
C PHE A 704 -23.85 -6.62 9.06
N ALA A 705 -24.53 -6.36 10.17
CA ALA A 705 -25.98 -6.48 10.30
C ALA A 705 -26.80 -5.76 9.22
N SER A 706 -26.40 -4.56 8.81
CA SER A 706 -27.14 -3.78 7.81
C SER A 706 -27.10 -4.48 6.43
N PRO A 707 -25.92 -4.81 5.85
CA PRO A 707 -25.81 -5.77 4.75
C PRO A 707 -26.66 -7.05 4.91
N GLN A 708 -26.58 -7.75 6.05
CA GLN A 708 -27.40 -8.95 6.30
C GLN A 708 -28.92 -8.71 6.27
N ARG A 709 -29.38 -7.48 6.55
CA ARG A 709 -30.80 -7.11 6.50
C ARG A 709 -31.23 -6.73 5.08
N SER A 710 -30.31 -6.27 4.23
CA SER A 710 -30.58 -5.95 2.82
C SER A 710 -30.88 -7.16 1.92
N THR A 711 -30.61 -8.39 2.39
CA THR A 711 -30.92 -9.63 1.64
C THR A 711 -32.41 -9.96 1.53
N PHE A 712 -33.26 -9.23 2.25
CA PHE A 712 -34.69 -9.53 2.40
C PHE A 712 -35.57 -8.84 1.35
N PHE A 713 -35.11 -8.73 0.10
CA PHE A 713 -35.98 -8.44 -1.04
C PHE A 713 -36.47 -9.73 -1.69
N PHE A 714 -37.69 -9.75 -2.22
CA PHE A 714 -38.17 -10.90 -3.00
C PHE A 714 -37.37 -11.10 -4.29
N VAL A 715 -36.79 -10.05 -4.87
CA VAL A 715 -35.86 -10.19 -6.01
C VAL A 715 -34.54 -10.91 -5.65
N ASN A 716 -34.21 -11.13 -4.37
CA ASN A 716 -33.11 -12.00 -3.92
C ASN A 716 -33.60 -13.44 -3.61
N VAL A 717 -34.79 -13.84 -4.07
CA VAL A 717 -35.46 -15.08 -3.68
C VAL A 717 -36.05 -15.81 -4.89
N ALA A 718 -36.12 -17.14 -4.81
CA ALA A 718 -37.03 -17.96 -5.61
C ALA A 718 -37.70 -19.06 -4.74
N PRO A 719 -38.67 -19.82 -5.26
CA PRO A 719 -39.35 -20.88 -4.51
C PRO A 719 -38.45 -22.11 -4.25
N GLN A 720 -38.06 -22.32 -3.01
CA GLN A 720 -37.20 -23.44 -2.61
C GLN A 720 -37.92 -24.39 -1.67
N TRP A 721 -37.91 -25.69 -1.94
CA TRP A 721 -38.43 -26.68 -0.97
C TRP A 721 -37.64 -26.59 0.35
N GLN A 722 -38.33 -26.40 1.47
CA GLN A 722 -37.67 -26.05 2.73
C GLN A 722 -36.76 -27.17 3.25
N ALA A 723 -37.08 -28.43 2.95
CA ALA A 723 -36.22 -29.59 3.22
C ALA A 723 -34.88 -29.53 2.46
N PHE A 724 -34.83 -28.93 1.27
CA PHE A 724 -33.59 -28.67 0.51
C PHE A 724 -32.88 -27.39 0.99
N ASN A 725 -33.63 -26.31 1.22
CA ASN A 725 -33.12 -25.03 1.77
C ASN A 725 -32.33 -25.25 3.08
N ALA A 726 -32.97 -25.85 4.09
CA ALA A 726 -32.33 -26.26 5.35
C ALA A 726 -31.67 -27.66 5.27
N GLY A 727 -31.46 -28.17 4.06
CA GLY A 727 -30.83 -29.46 3.76
C GLY A 727 -29.46 -29.24 3.16
N ASN A 728 -29.24 -29.73 1.93
CA ASN A 728 -27.95 -29.60 1.27
C ASN A 728 -27.64 -28.16 0.82
N TRP A 729 -28.63 -27.27 0.67
CA TRP A 729 -28.38 -25.88 0.28
C TRP A 729 -27.65 -25.08 1.37
N GLU A 730 -28.12 -25.15 2.63
CA GLU A 730 -27.40 -24.62 3.80
C GLU A 730 -25.94 -25.11 3.82
N ARG A 731 -25.68 -26.36 3.41
CA ARG A 731 -24.33 -26.96 3.38
C ARG A 731 -23.46 -26.43 2.24
N VAL A 732 -24.05 -26.12 1.08
CA VAL A 732 -23.38 -25.39 0.00
C VAL A 732 -22.96 -24.00 0.48
N GLU A 733 -23.91 -23.22 1.02
CA GLU A 733 -23.63 -21.87 1.51
C GLU A 733 -22.56 -21.85 2.63
N ASP A 734 -22.68 -22.74 3.62
CA ASP A 734 -21.76 -22.83 4.76
C ASP A 734 -20.38 -23.40 4.36
N GLY A 735 -20.36 -24.39 3.46
CA GLY A 735 -19.14 -24.95 2.88
C GLY A 735 -18.35 -23.89 2.11
N VAL A 736 -19.00 -23.10 1.25
CA VAL A 736 -18.34 -22.03 0.49
C VAL A 736 -17.79 -20.96 1.43
N ARG A 737 -18.59 -20.41 2.36
CA ARG A 737 -18.09 -19.40 3.32
C ARG A 737 -16.85 -19.88 4.09
N LYS A 738 -16.85 -21.14 4.54
CA LYS A 738 -15.73 -21.75 5.28
C LYS A 738 -14.52 -21.99 4.39
N TYR A 739 -14.71 -22.48 3.16
CA TYR A 739 -13.62 -22.69 2.21
C TYR A 739 -12.92 -21.37 1.87
N VAL A 740 -13.69 -20.32 1.58
CA VAL A 740 -13.19 -18.96 1.31
C VAL A 740 -12.40 -18.43 2.50
N SER A 741 -12.92 -18.56 3.73
CA SER A 741 -12.26 -18.06 4.93
C SER A 741 -10.99 -18.85 5.30
N ASN A 742 -11.04 -20.18 5.23
CA ASN A 742 -9.91 -21.06 5.56
C ASN A 742 -8.73 -20.94 4.59
N ASN A 743 -9.00 -20.61 3.31
CA ASN A 743 -7.98 -20.43 2.28
C ASN A 743 -7.67 -18.95 1.99
N ALA A 744 -8.20 -18.02 2.79
CA ALA A 744 -8.02 -16.57 2.67
C ALA A 744 -8.34 -15.98 1.26
N LEU A 745 -9.36 -16.53 0.59
CA LEU A 745 -9.75 -16.14 -0.77
C LEU A 745 -10.69 -14.93 -0.78
N THR A 746 -10.76 -14.24 -1.92
CA THR A 746 -11.84 -13.29 -2.23
C THR A 746 -12.52 -13.75 -3.51
N VAL A 747 -13.78 -14.17 -3.41
CA VAL A 747 -14.47 -14.87 -4.49
C VAL A 747 -15.75 -14.16 -4.92
N ASP A 748 -16.00 -14.16 -6.22
CA ASP A 748 -17.29 -13.79 -6.79
C ASP A 748 -18.24 -14.98 -6.69
N CYS A 749 -19.45 -14.73 -6.17
CA CYS A 749 -20.52 -15.71 -6.03
C CYS A 749 -21.72 -15.29 -6.86
N TYR A 750 -22.01 -16.05 -7.92
CA TYR A 750 -23.24 -15.94 -8.70
C TYR A 750 -24.18 -17.08 -8.31
N THR A 751 -25.14 -16.80 -7.44
CA THR A 751 -26.19 -17.77 -7.08
C THR A 751 -27.40 -17.54 -7.98
N GLY A 752 -27.94 -18.59 -8.59
CA GLY A 752 -29.08 -18.47 -9.50
C GLY A 752 -29.90 -19.75 -9.64
N THR A 753 -30.83 -19.74 -10.58
CA THR A 753 -31.77 -20.86 -10.81
C THR A 753 -31.97 -21.17 -12.29
N TRP A 754 -32.35 -22.42 -12.59
CA TRP A 754 -32.53 -22.88 -13.98
C TRP A 754 -33.66 -23.91 -14.13
N GLY A 755 -34.42 -23.78 -15.22
CA GLY A 755 -35.58 -24.60 -15.59
C GLY A 755 -36.76 -24.52 -14.62
N VAL A 756 -37.96 -24.98 -15.00
CA VAL A 756 -39.13 -25.06 -14.09
C VAL A 756 -39.35 -26.51 -13.62
N SER A 757 -39.53 -26.67 -12.30
CA SER A 757 -39.78 -27.95 -11.63
C SER A 757 -41.16 -28.47 -11.96
N THR A 758 -41.34 -29.79 -11.96
CA THR A 758 -42.61 -30.43 -12.38
C THR A 758 -43.12 -31.48 -11.40
N LEU A 759 -44.43 -31.65 -11.38
CA LEU A 759 -45.13 -32.77 -10.72
C LEU A 759 -46.17 -33.36 -11.70
N PRO A 760 -46.51 -34.66 -11.56
CA PRO A 760 -47.54 -35.27 -12.38
C PRO A 760 -48.94 -34.76 -12.00
N ASP A 761 -49.75 -34.44 -13.01
CA ASP A 761 -51.17 -34.10 -12.87
C ASP A 761 -52.06 -35.33 -12.65
N VAL A 762 -53.37 -35.10 -12.59
CA VAL A 762 -54.42 -36.14 -12.47
C VAL A 762 -54.36 -37.23 -13.55
N ASN A 763 -53.70 -36.99 -14.69
CA ASN A 763 -53.49 -37.96 -15.78
C ASN A 763 -52.07 -38.57 -15.77
N GLY A 764 -51.21 -38.17 -14.84
CA GLY A 764 -49.79 -38.55 -14.79
C GLY A 764 -48.86 -37.73 -15.69
N THR A 765 -49.36 -36.65 -16.33
CA THR A 765 -48.54 -35.77 -17.18
C THR A 765 -47.82 -34.74 -16.32
N HIS A 766 -46.52 -34.57 -16.52
CA HIS A 766 -45.73 -33.62 -15.73
C HIS A 766 -46.03 -32.17 -16.13
N GLN A 767 -46.58 -31.38 -15.20
CA GLN A 767 -46.88 -29.96 -15.36
C GLN A 767 -45.85 -29.10 -14.64
N GLU A 768 -45.53 -27.93 -15.19
CA GLU A 768 -44.60 -26.95 -14.60
C GLU A 768 -45.23 -26.17 -13.45
N LEU A 769 -44.46 -25.96 -12.38
CA LEU A 769 -44.96 -25.35 -11.13
C LEU A 769 -44.62 -23.86 -11.05
N TYR A 770 -45.64 -23.06 -10.72
CA TYR A 770 -45.55 -21.60 -10.55
C TYR A 770 -46.27 -21.17 -9.26
N LEU A 771 -45.89 -20.02 -8.67
CA LEU A 771 -46.61 -19.47 -7.52
C LEU A 771 -47.68 -18.44 -7.90
N ALA A 772 -47.61 -17.84 -9.09
CA ALA A 772 -48.58 -16.89 -9.63
C ALA A 772 -48.82 -17.12 -11.13
N PHE A 773 -49.82 -16.42 -11.68
CA PHE A 773 -50.13 -16.37 -13.11
C PHE A 773 -50.51 -14.94 -13.50
N ASP A 774 -50.35 -14.58 -14.78
CA ASP A 774 -50.85 -13.31 -15.34
C ASP A 774 -52.31 -13.43 -15.82
N GLU A 775 -52.86 -12.34 -16.38
CA GLU A 775 -54.23 -12.30 -16.92
C GLU A 775 -54.45 -13.22 -18.15
N ASN A 776 -53.37 -13.68 -18.79
CA ASN A 776 -53.37 -14.59 -19.93
C ASN A 776 -53.12 -16.06 -19.53
N ASN A 777 -52.98 -16.33 -18.23
CA ASN A 777 -52.57 -17.63 -17.67
C ASN A 777 -51.13 -18.06 -18.05
N ASN A 778 -50.23 -17.11 -18.31
CA ASN A 778 -48.78 -17.33 -18.30
C ASN A 778 -48.31 -17.53 -16.85
N GLY A 779 -47.41 -18.48 -16.61
CA GLY A 779 -46.86 -18.75 -15.27
C GLY A 779 -45.86 -17.70 -14.81
N LEU A 780 -46.02 -17.21 -13.58
CA LEU A 780 -45.16 -16.20 -12.93
C LEU A 780 -44.57 -16.74 -11.62
N ILE A 781 -43.37 -16.28 -11.27
CA ILE A 781 -42.61 -16.77 -10.11
C ILE A 781 -42.46 -18.32 -10.17
N PRO A 782 -41.71 -18.83 -11.16
CA PRO A 782 -41.53 -20.27 -11.37
C PRO A 782 -40.85 -20.94 -10.17
N VAL A 783 -41.24 -22.18 -9.88
CA VAL A 783 -40.51 -23.05 -8.96
C VAL A 783 -39.36 -23.69 -9.74
N PRO A 784 -38.09 -23.37 -9.49
CA PRO A 784 -36.99 -23.79 -10.36
C PRO A 784 -36.66 -25.28 -10.25
N LYS A 785 -36.13 -25.92 -11.31
CA LYS A 785 -35.63 -27.31 -11.27
C LYS A 785 -34.39 -27.44 -10.37
N ILE A 786 -33.43 -26.54 -10.58
CA ILE A 786 -32.16 -26.51 -9.85
C ILE A 786 -31.86 -25.10 -9.33
N TYR A 787 -31.22 -25.06 -8.17
CA TYR A 787 -30.42 -23.91 -7.75
C TYR A 787 -28.96 -24.20 -8.07
N PHE A 788 -28.22 -23.17 -8.46
CA PHE A 788 -26.79 -23.23 -8.70
C PHE A 788 -26.06 -22.10 -7.99
N ARG A 789 -24.80 -22.31 -7.62
CA ARG A 789 -23.88 -21.28 -7.14
C ARG A 789 -22.55 -21.43 -7.85
N VAL A 790 -22.25 -20.51 -8.76
CA VAL A 790 -20.92 -20.37 -9.37
C VAL A 790 -20.05 -19.60 -8.38
N VAL A 791 -18.86 -20.11 -8.10
CA VAL A 791 -17.86 -19.49 -7.23
C VAL A 791 -16.56 -19.38 -8.00
N ILE A 792 -15.99 -18.18 -8.13
CA ILE A 792 -14.72 -17.93 -8.83
C ILE A 792 -13.79 -17.12 -7.92
N ASP A 793 -12.56 -17.57 -7.72
CA ASP A 793 -11.53 -16.82 -7.00
C ASP A 793 -10.90 -15.72 -7.85
N ARG A 794 -10.86 -14.50 -7.33
CA ARG A 794 -10.35 -13.32 -8.04
C ARG A 794 -8.83 -13.34 -8.27
N ALA A 795 -8.07 -14.06 -7.43
CA ALA A 795 -6.62 -14.08 -7.53
C ALA A 795 -6.11 -15.09 -8.57
N THR A 796 -6.75 -16.25 -8.68
CA THR A 796 -6.33 -17.36 -9.55
C THR A 796 -7.20 -17.56 -10.78
N LEU A 797 -8.44 -17.05 -10.77
CA LEU A 797 -9.53 -17.38 -11.71
C LEU A 797 -9.90 -18.88 -11.73
N GLN A 798 -9.59 -19.62 -10.65
CA GLN A 798 -10.16 -20.96 -10.46
C GLN A 798 -11.64 -20.84 -10.06
N GLY A 799 -12.50 -21.67 -10.65
CA GLY A 799 -13.93 -21.64 -10.37
C GLY A 799 -14.60 -23.01 -10.28
N ILE A 800 -15.77 -23.07 -9.64
CA ILE A 800 -16.59 -24.27 -9.51
C ILE A 800 -18.07 -23.90 -9.49
N VAL A 801 -18.94 -24.79 -9.98
CA VAL A 801 -20.39 -24.66 -9.87
C VAL A 801 -20.93 -25.73 -8.93
N LEU A 802 -21.69 -25.30 -7.93
CA LEU A 802 -22.33 -26.17 -6.94
C LEU A 802 -23.84 -26.17 -7.18
N ILE A 803 -24.45 -27.34 -7.36
CA ILE A 803 -25.81 -27.48 -7.90
C ILE A 803 -26.66 -28.34 -6.98
N GLY A 804 -27.90 -27.92 -6.72
CA GLY A 804 -28.87 -28.64 -5.91
C GLY A 804 -30.26 -28.73 -6.57
N VAL A 805 -30.81 -29.94 -6.58
CA VAL A 805 -32.11 -30.28 -7.19
C VAL A 805 -33.26 -29.87 -6.27
N ASN A 806 -34.11 -28.96 -6.76
CA ASN A 806 -35.27 -28.42 -6.07
C ASN A 806 -36.55 -29.21 -6.41
N ASN A 807 -36.48 -30.53 -6.29
CA ASN A 807 -37.65 -31.41 -6.39
C ASN A 807 -37.49 -32.64 -5.46
N PRO A 808 -38.06 -32.61 -4.24
CA PRO A 808 -37.99 -33.72 -3.31
C PRO A 808 -38.88 -34.93 -3.70
N HIS A 809 -39.68 -34.80 -4.77
CA HIS A 809 -40.56 -35.86 -5.28
C HIS A 809 -40.00 -36.55 -6.54
N ALA A 810 -38.90 -36.06 -7.11
CA ALA A 810 -38.28 -36.66 -8.29
C ALA A 810 -37.61 -38.00 -7.94
N SER A 811 -37.87 -39.04 -8.73
CA SER A 811 -37.11 -40.30 -8.62
C SER A 811 -35.66 -40.12 -9.05
N LEU A 812 -34.75 -40.99 -8.57
CA LEU A 812 -33.35 -40.97 -9.00
C LEU A 812 -33.20 -41.12 -10.53
N GLN A 813 -34.11 -41.85 -11.19
CA GLN A 813 -34.12 -42.01 -12.65
C GLN A 813 -34.49 -40.71 -13.37
N GLN A 814 -35.48 -39.96 -12.87
CA GLN A 814 -35.81 -38.62 -13.38
C GLN A 814 -34.65 -37.64 -13.14
N ILE A 815 -34.01 -37.68 -11.96
CA ILE A 815 -32.86 -36.83 -11.64
C ILE A 815 -31.73 -37.04 -12.65
N GLN A 816 -31.31 -38.28 -12.88
CA GLN A 816 -30.23 -38.62 -13.82
C GLN A 816 -30.57 -38.30 -15.29
N LYS A 817 -31.85 -38.21 -15.66
CA LYS A 817 -32.31 -37.92 -17.02
C LYS A 817 -32.57 -36.42 -17.29
N GLU A 818 -33.00 -35.67 -16.28
CA GLU A 818 -33.65 -34.35 -16.48
C GLU A 818 -33.14 -33.22 -15.56
N TYR A 819 -32.25 -33.53 -14.61
CA TYR A 819 -31.74 -32.58 -13.61
C TYR A 819 -30.20 -32.53 -13.50
N ILE A 820 -29.48 -33.44 -14.18
CA ILE A 820 -28.01 -33.36 -14.37
C ILE A 820 -27.74 -32.57 -15.65
N VAL A 821 -27.12 -31.39 -15.53
CA VAL A 821 -26.91 -30.45 -16.67
C VAL A 821 -25.46 -30.31 -17.13
N CYS A 822 -24.55 -31.03 -16.47
CA CYS A 822 -23.09 -31.00 -16.64
C CYS A 822 -22.47 -32.21 -15.90
N ASN A 823 -21.17 -32.48 -16.08
CA ASN A 823 -20.50 -33.66 -15.52
C ASN A 823 -20.23 -33.55 -14.00
N ASP A 824 -20.60 -34.57 -13.22
CA ASP A 824 -20.51 -34.55 -11.75
C ASP A 824 -19.07 -34.80 -11.22
N ILE A 825 -18.33 -33.71 -11.02
CA ILE A 825 -17.03 -33.70 -10.36
C ILE A 825 -17.10 -33.61 -8.82
N SER A 826 -18.28 -33.68 -8.20
CA SER A 826 -18.43 -33.54 -6.74
C SER A 826 -17.75 -34.63 -5.91
N HIS A 827 -17.19 -35.65 -6.55
CA HIS A 827 -16.35 -36.68 -5.93
C HIS A 827 -14.90 -36.23 -5.72
N GLN A 828 -14.50 -35.10 -6.32
CA GLN A 828 -13.16 -34.51 -6.27
C GLN A 828 -13.05 -33.36 -5.25
N ILE A 829 -14.11 -33.13 -4.45
CA ILE A 829 -14.16 -32.09 -3.40
C ILE A 829 -14.69 -32.69 -2.09
N ASP A 830 -14.09 -32.30 -0.98
CA ASP A 830 -14.36 -32.80 0.39
C ASP A 830 -14.81 -31.70 1.36
N TRP A 831 -14.59 -30.42 1.03
CA TRP A 831 -14.88 -29.26 1.86
C TRP A 831 -16.36 -28.90 2.02
N ILE A 832 -17.28 -29.64 1.38
CA ILE A 832 -18.73 -29.49 1.53
C ILE A 832 -19.32 -30.70 2.23
N ASN A 833 -19.83 -30.51 3.46
CA ASN A 833 -20.45 -31.56 4.26
C ASN A 833 -21.94 -31.75 3.94
N TRP A 834 -22.23 -32.15 2.71
CA TRP A 834 -23.57 -32.41 2.15
C TRP A 834 -23.92 -33.90 2.02
N SER A 835 -25.20 -34.22 2.10
CA SER A 835 -25.77 -35.54 1.82
C SER A 835 -26.14 -35.67 0.35
N LYS A 836 -25.16 -35.69 -0.57
CA LYS A 836 -25.36 -35.54 -2.04
C LYS A 836 -26.51 -36.34 -2.67
N LYS A 837 -26.75 -37.57 -2.22
CA LYS A 837 -27.79 -38.47 -2.78
C LYS A 837 -29.12 -38.45 -2.02
N ASP A 838 -29.26 -37.58 -1.01
CA ASP A 838 -30.51 -37.38 -0.26
C ASP A 838 -31.44 -36.46 -1.05
N ILE A 839 -32.45 -37.07 -1.68
CA ILE A 839 -33.42 -36.38 -2.55
C ILE A 839 -34.30 -35.40 -1.74
N ILE A 840 -34.66 -35.74 -0.50
CA ILE A 840 -35.50 -34.89 0.37
C ILE A 840 -34.71 -33.65 0.80
N LYS A 841 -33.41 -33.79 1.08
CA LYS A 841 -32.50 -32.66 1.29
C LYS A 841 -32.01 -31.99 -0.01
N GLY A 842 -32.59 -32.34 -1.16
CA GLY A 842 -32.18 -31.90 -2.50
C GLY A 842 -30.91 -32.61 -2.99
N TYR A 843 -31.05 -33.47 -4.00
CA TYR A 843 -29.90 -34.14 -4.63
C TYR A 843 -28.89 -33.10 -5.10
N SER A 844 -27.61 -33.26 -4.76
CA SER A 844 -26.59 -32.22 -4.96
C SER A 844 -25.32 -32.75 -5.63
N TYR A 845 -24.76 -31.96 -6.54
CA TYR A 845 -23.59 -32.28 -7.35
C TYR A 845 -22.76 -31.02 -7.67
N ALA A 846 -21.65 -31.17 -8.38
CA ALA A 846 -20.76 -30.07 -8.75
C ALA A 846 -20.19 -30.25 -10.15
N CYS A 847 -19.94 -29.15 -10.84
CA CYS A 847 -19.43 -29.10 -12.22
C CYS A 847 -18.29 -28.09 -12.38
N THR A 848 -17.55 -28.20 -13.48
CA THR A 848 -16.69 -27.10 -13.94
C THR A 848 -17.55 -25.94 -14.45
N VAL A 849 -17.01 -24.71 -14.45
CA VAL A 849 -17.75 -23.53 -14.95
C VAL A 849 -18.04 -23.63 -16.46
N PRO A 850 -17.08 -23.99 -17.35
CA PRO A 850 -17.36 -24.09 -18.79
C PRO A 850 -18.47 -25.10 -19.15
N ASP A 851 -18.40 -26.31 -18.59
CA ASP A 851 -19.35 -27.42 -18.78
C ASP A 851 -20.78 -27.01 -18.37
N PHE A 852 -20.92 -26.34 -17.22
CA PHE A 852 -22.21 -25.80 -16.78
C PHE A 852 -22.79 -24.73 -17.73
N LEU A 853 -21.93 -23.87 -18.30
CA LEU A 853 -22.33 -22.80 -19.22
C LEU A 853 -22.69 -23.29 -20.63
N GLU A 854 -22.42 -24.56 -20.98
CA GLU A 854 -22.96 -25.17 -22.21
C GLU A 854 -24.49 -25.24 -22.16
N THR A 855 -25.05 -25.51 -20.97
CA THR A 855 -26.50 -25.57 -20.72
C THR A 855 -27.06 -24.24 -20.19
N VAL A 856 -26.50 -23.68 -19.11
CA VAL A 856 -27.11 -22.56 -18.38
C VAL A 856 -26.50 -21.23 -18.85
N LYS A 857 -27.29 -20.43 -19.57
CA LYS A 857 -26.79 -19.23 -20.27
C LYS A 857 -27.30 -17.90 -19.71
N ASP A 858 -28.22 -17.92 -18.75
CA ASP A 858 -28.79 -16.72 -18.10
C ASP A 858 -27.80 -16.12 -17.06
N LEU A 859 -26.57 -15.82 -17.51
CA LEU A 859 -25.42 -15.41 -16.70
C LEU A 859 -24.50 -14.46 -17.48
N PRO A 860 -23.63 -13.65 -16.83
CA PRO A 860 -22.69 -12.77 -17.50
C PRO A 860 -21.48 -13.57 -18.01
N LEU A 861 -21.63 -14.18 -19.18
CA LEU A 861 -20.67 -15.15 -19.75
C LEU A 861 -19.26 -14.57 -19.98
N ASP A 862 -19.17 -13.25 -20.17
CA ASP A 862 -17.95 -12.45 -20.25
C ASP A 862 -17.16 -12.42 -18.92
N GLN A 863 -17.86 -12.52 -17.79
CA GLN A 863 -17.30 -12.41 -16.43
C GLN A 863 -17.05 -13.77 -15.75
N LEU A 864 -17.43 -14.88 -16.39
CA LEU A 864 -17.31 -16.25 -15.85
C LEU A 864 -16.17 -17.07 -16.46
N GLN A 865 -15.12 -16.41 -16.95
CA GLN A 865 -13.94 -17.08 -17.49
C GLN A 865 -13.08 -17.68 -16.37
N THR A 866 -12.68 -18.94 -16.51
CA THR A 866 -11.91 -19.67 -15.48
C THR A 866 -10.66 -20.35 -16.03
N THR A 867 -9.57 -20.34 -15.25
CA THR A 867 -8.27 -20.97 -15.56
C THR A 867 -8.17 -22.43 -15.07
N GLY A 868 -9.05 -22.84 -14.17
CA GLY A 868 -9.05 -24.16 -13.54
C GLY A 868 -10.22 -24.36 -12.57
N VAL A 869 -10.24 -25.49 -11.88
CA VAL A 869 -11.34 -25.85 -10.96
C VAL A 869 -10.99 -25.48 -9.51
N LEU A 870 -11.89 -24.74 -8.85
CA LEU A 870 -11.69 -24.30 -7.47
C LEU A 870 -11.87 -25.44 -6.46
N GLY A 871 -10.87 -25.63 -5.60
CA GLY A 871 -10.99 -26.50 -4.42
C GLY A 871 -11.04 -28.00 -4.70
N LEU A 872 -10.40 -28.47 -5.77
CA LEU A 872 -10.10 -29.90 -5.93
C LEU A 872 -9.24 -30.41 -4.77
N SER A 873 -9.55 -31.60 -4.26
CA SER A 873 -8.69 -32.33 -3.33
C SER A 873 -7.36 -32.66 -4.02
N LYS A 874 -6.22 -32.37 -3.38
CA LYS A 874 -4.92 -32.84 -3.88
C LYS A 874 -4.92 -34.37 -3.91
N LEU A 875 -4.76 -34.93 -5.12
CA LEU A 875 -4.34 -36.32 -5.26
C LEU A 875 -2.95 -36.49 -4.61
N PRO A 876 -2.64 -37.65 -4.00
CA PRO A 876 -1.27 -37.97 -3.59
C PRO A 876 -0.32 -37.92 -4.80
N GLU A 877 0.94 -37.49 -4.59
CA GLU A 877 1.98 -37.45 -5.64
C GLU A 877 2.54 -38.85 -6.00
N GLU A 878 1.77 -39.91 -5.76
CA GLU A 878 2.12 -41.32 -6.02
C GLU A 878 1.11 -41.98 -6.97
N ASP A 879 1.03 -41.48 -8.23
CA ASP A 879 0.56 -42.22 -9.43
C ASP A 879 0.64 -41.31 -10.70
N LEU A 880 1.86 -40.92 -11.11
CA LEU A 880 2.18 -40.23 -12.37
C LEU A 880 3.54 -40.68 -12.94
#